data_AF-A0A8T2J7K4-F1
#
_entry.id   AF-A0A8T2J7K4-F1
#
_cell.length_a   1.000
_cell.length_b   1.000
_cell.length_c   1.000
_cell.angle_alpha   90.00
_cell.angle_beta   90.00
_cell.angle_gamma   90.00
#
_symmetry.space_group_name_H-M   'P 1'
#
loop_
_entity.id
_entity.type
_entity.pdbx_description
1 polymer ?
#
loop_
_entity_poly.entity_id
_entity_poly.type
_entity_poly.pdbx_seq_one_letter_code
_entity_poly.pdbx_strand_id
1 'polypeptide(L)'
;MTNLRVKNLKELIHGANVGKPVSSTASVGLVYSERMERKGSFPGPLAQELSLNQLRPQFIKAKENTAHHVNKKHVEDQIEDLNKRTRKMEEYISTCTKSLEEQSFQEEQLINETESGKQRIAEINEQLGNIVQELQNARLDFHEGSRQRRKEEVLESMKRMYPDAVFGRLFELCHPIHKKYQLAITKVFGRYMNSVIVSTEKTARECIRYLREERAEPETFLALDYLDVKPINEKLRELKGSKLLIDVVQAATVHLKKVVQFVCGNGLVCETIKEAKHVAFDGPERLKTVSLDGTLFSKSGVISGGSSDLRVKAKRWDEKAINELKEERDQLMSELRDLLKLRRKESDLKQLQAQMRGTQTRLKYSQNDLDVVQKKQLANCFMEKSKYESELANITSQLTMLRNELDIHSERISCVQDQMNQVEDEVFREFCEMLGVPDIRVYEEEHVQQQQETDKKRLEFENQKTRLGIQLEYSRGQLEKQKSKVEKLLENLRNEEGDTVRLKKEEERCMRLVDTEMVQQQQLKHSYTLKKSQVTDAQKKVEEAQKKLLVLNREAGKKQKEAVIIEGSIESKKLERHNLLLDCKVQDLQIVLESGSLDDITQVELETESGSLTSTANVYEREGRIQIDYRQLPDDLLSLITDTEISSALMKLRQEVITHENTLLKTAPPNLKALEKLDSVKDRFQETLDEFEASRRKARHCRNEFEQVKKRRYELFCRCFEHISVAIDQIYKKLCQNSSAQAFLSPENSEEPYLAGIGYNCVAPGKRFMPMDNLSGGEKSVAALALLFAIHSFRPAPFLVLDEIDAALDNTNIRKVTGYIKEQSRINVQMVIISLKEEFYSKADALIGVCTQRGETISSKVLTLDLTVYAEEEEPVRSE
;
A
#
# COMPACT_ATOMS: atom_id res chain seq x y z
N MET A 1 13.25 -2.80 37.31
CA MET A 1 13.78 -1.48 36.96
C MET A 1 12.67 -0.70 36.27
N THR A 2 12.17 0.36 36.89
CA THR A 2 11.05 1.17 36.37
C THR A 2 11.54 2.61 36.22
N ASN A 3 12.15 2.92 35.06
CA ASN A 3 12.67 4.25 34.80
C ASN A 3 11.49 5.23 34.63
N LEU A 4 11.43 6.29 35.44
CA LEU A 4 10.38 7.28 35.35
C LEU A 4 10.55 8.13 34.09
N ARG A 5 9.75 7.84 33.05
CA ARG A 5 9.71 8.64 31.82
C ARG A 5 8.88 9.90 32.01
N VAL A 6 9.50 10.94 32.57
CA VAL A 6 8.97 12.31 32.52
C VAL A 6 8.88 12.75 31.05
N LYS A 7 7.67 12.92 30.54
CA LYS A 7 7.39 13.43 29.19
C LYS A 7 7.07 14.92 29.19
N ASN A 8 6.59 15.46 30.32
CA ASN A 8 6.21 16.86 30.44
C ASN A 8 6.73 17.47 31.74
N LEU A 9 7.19 18.72 31.69
CA LEU A 9 7.69 19.47 32.86
C LEU A 9 6.65 19.59 33.99
N LYS A 10 5.35 19.46 33.67
CA LYS A 10 4.24 19.43 34.64
C LYS A 10 4.23 18.19 35.55
N GLU A 11 4.89 17.11 35.17
CA GLU A 11 4.92 15.86 35.94
C GLU A 11 5.89 15.95 37.15
N LEU A 12 6.76 16.97 37.18
CA LEU A 12 7.72 17.23 38.26
C LEU A 12 7.19 18.14 39.37
N ILE A 13 6.09 18.86 39.17
CA ILE A 13 5.57 19.86 40.11
C ILE A 13 4.14 19.49 40.53
N HIS A 14 4.00 18.97 41.76
CA HIS A 14 2.70 18.69 42.37
C HIS A 14 2.12 19.97 43.03
N GLY A 15 1.80 20.96 42.21
CA GLY A 15 1.01 22.12 42.61
C GLY A 15 -0.49 21.83 42.59
N ALA A 16 -1.28 22.64 43.32
CA ALA A 16 -2.74 22.53 43.31
C ALA A 16 -3.33 22.90 41.93
N ASN A 17 -4.60 22.52 41.69
CA ASN A 17 -5.31 22.91 40.47
C ASN A 17 -5.62 24.41 40.45
N VAL A 18 -4.70 25.22 39.93
CA VAL A 18 -4.97 26.62 39.55
C VAL A 18 -6.13 26.63 38.54
N GLY A 19 -7.19 27.36 38.87
CA GLY A 19 -8.40 27.43 38.05
C GLY A 19 -8.14 28.05 36.67
N LYS A 20 -9.04 27.79 35.72
CA LYS A 20 -8.96 28.44 34.40
C LYS A 20 -9.04 29.96 34.57
N PRO A 21 -8.17 30.76 33.91
CA PRO A 21 -8.30 32.20 33.92
C PRO A 21 -9.60 32.62 33.22
N VAL A 22 -10.35 33.53 33.85
CA VAL A 22 -11.67 34.00 33.37
C VAL A 22 -11.54 34.97 32.18
N SER A 23 -10.34 35.52 31.95
CA SER A 23 -10.02 36.42 30.84
C SER A 23 -8.62 36.11 30.28
N SER A 24 -8.38 36.42 29.01
CA SER A 24 -7.05 36.39 28.37
C SER A 24 -6.32 37.74 28.41
N THR A 25 -6.94 38.78 28.99
CA THR A 25 -6.36 40.12 29.16
C THR A 25 -6.72 40.73 30.51
N ALA A 26 -5.76 41.39 31.15
CA ALA A 26 -5.96 42.24 32.31
C ALA A 26 -5.22 43.56 32.08
N SER A 27 -5.85 44.68 32.46
CA SER A 27 -5.29 46.03 32.31
C SER A 27 -5.17 46.70 33.68
N VAL A 28 -3.98 47.19 34.02
CA VAL A 28 -3.74 47.96 35.25
C VAL A 28 -3.70 49.44 34.87
N GLY A 29 -4.65 50.22 35.40
CA GLY A 29 -4.68 51.67 35.28
C GLY A 29 -4.13 52.33 36.54
N LEU A 30 -3.01 53.04 36.43
CA LEU A 30 -2.51 53.91 37.50
C LEU A 30 -3.22 55.28 37.40
N VAL A 31 -3.99 55.62 38.44
CA VAL A 31 -4.61 56.95 38.60
C VAL A 31 -3.94 57.64 39.78
N TYR A 32 -3.23 58.73 39.51
CA TYR A 32 -2.62 59.58 40.52
C TYR A 32 -3.67 60.55 41.06
N SER A 33 -3.92 60.55 42.37
CA SER A 33 -4.85 61.49 43.02
C SER A 33 -4.13 62.29 44.11
N GLU A 34 -3.86 63.56 43.84
CA GLU A 34 -3.35 64.48 44.84
C GLU A 34 -4.38 64.71 45.96
N ARG A 35 -3.90 64.87 47.21
CA ARG A 35 -4.73 65.25 48.34
C ARG A 35 -5.07 66.73 48.28
N MET A 36 -6.35 67.05 48.11
CA MET A 36 -6.90 68.36 48.46
C MET A 36 -7.68 68.24 49.77
N GLU A 37 -7.19 68.89 50.83
CA GLU A 37 -7.91 68.99 52.09
C GLU A 37 -9.15 69.89 51.94
N ARG A 38 -10.32 69.43 52.39
CA ARG A 38 -11.44 70.31 52.73
C ARG A 38 -12.07 69.88 54.04
N LYS A 39 -12.08 70.82 55.00
CA LYS A 39 -12.82 70.72 56.25
C LYS A 39 -14.32 70.77 55.93
N GLY A 40 -15.06 69.72 56.26
CA GLY A 40 -16.52 69.67 56.22
C GLY A 40 -17.07 69.52 57.63
N SER A 41 -18.16 70.22 57.95
CA SER A 41 -18.80 70.13 59.26
C SER A 41 -19.44 68.74 59.47
N PHE A 42 -19.37 68.21 60.68
CA PHE A 42 -20.14 67.02 61.08
C PHE A 42 -21.62 67.39 61.29
N PRO A 43 -22.57 66.67 60.65
CA PRO A 43 -23.93 66.54 61.17
C PRO A 43 -23.94 65.65 62.43
N GLY A 44 -24.96 65.79 63.28
CA GLY A 44 -25.11 64.97 64.49
C GLY A 44 -25.48 63.50 64.22
N PRO A 45 -25.30 62.60 65.21
CA PRO A 45 -25.39 61.14 64.99
C PRO A 45 -26.72 60.62 64.43
N LEU A 46 -27.85 61.25 64.78
CA LEU A 46 -29.21 60.75 64.53
C LEU A 46 -29.56 60.66 63.03
N ALA A 47 -29.12 61.62 62.22
CA ALA A 47 -29.41 61.63 60.78
C ALA A 47 -28.75 60.45 60.03
N GLN A 48 -27.65 59.92 60.57
CA GLN A 48 -26.94 58.79 59.99
C GLN A 48 -27.59 57.45 60.34
N GLU A 49 -28.24 57.33 61.51
CA GLU A 49 -28.95 56.10 61.89
C GLU A 49 -30.30 55.95 61.17
N LEU A 50 -31.08 57.02 61.02
CA LEU A 50 -32.36 57.00 60.29
C LEU A 50 -32.18 56.58 58.82
N SER A 51 -31.21 57.19 58.13
CA SER A 51 -30.90 56.87 56.72
C SER A 51 -30.35 55.45 56.54
N LEU A 52 -29.52 54.94 57.47
CA LEU A 52 -29.11 53.53 57.46
C LEU A 52 -30.30 52.58 57.68
N ASN A 53 -31.22 52.90 58.58
CA ASN A 53 -32.31 52.01 58.97
C ASN A 53 -33.39 51.84 57.88
N GLN A 54 -33.72 52.89 57.13
CA GLN A 54 -34.66 52.78 55.99
C GLN A 54 -34.06 51.96 54.82
N LEU A 55 -32.75 52.01 54.62
CA LEU A 55 -32.06 51.24 53.59
C LEU A 55 -31.86 49.75 53.97
N ARG A 56 -31.70 49.42 55.26
CA ARG A 56 -31.49 48.04 55.75
C ARG A 56 -32.47 46.99 55.19
N PRO A 57 -33.81 47.15 55.20
CA PRO A 57 -34.72 46.15 54.65
C PRO A 57 -34.58 45.94 53.13
N GLN A 58 -34.17 46.97 52.37
CA GLN A 58 -33.86 46.84 50.94
C GLN A 58 -32.53 46.09 50.74
N PHE A 59 -31.48 46.45 51.50
CA PHE A 59 -30.20 45.73 51.50
C PHE A 59 -30.34 44.26 51.93
N ILE A 60 -31.27 43.93 52.83
CA ILE A 60 -31.57 42.55 53.21
C ILE A 60 -32.20 41.79 52.03
N LYS A 61 -33.21 42.35 51.36
CA LYS A 61 -33.79 41.74 50.15
C LYS A 61 -32.80 41.66 48.98
N ALA A 62 -31.83 42.56 48.89
CA ALA A 62 -30.73 42.47 47.93
C ALA A 62 -29.77 41.31 48.26
N LYS A 63 -29.31 41.22 49.52
CA LYS A 63 -28.46 40.12 50.01
C LYS A 63 -29.10 38.74 49.89
N GLU A 64 -30.42 38.65 50.01
CA GLU A 64 -31.14 37.37 49.86
C GLU A 64 -31.04 36.76 48.45
N ASN A 65 -30.88 37.57 47.39
CA ASN A 65 -31.30 37.15 46.04
C ASN A 65 -30.22 37.09 44.95
N THR A 66 -29.06 37.76 45.08
CA THR A 66 -28.17 38.00 43.91
C THR A 66 -26.90 37.16 43.84
N ALA A 67 -26.22 36.85 44.96
CA ALA A 67 -24.93 36.16 44.95
C ALA A 67 -25.07 34.64 45.11
N HIS A 68 -25.27 34.15 46.35
CA HIS A 68 -25.26 32.71 46.65
C HIS A 68 -26.42 31.95 45.97
N HIS A 69 -27.59 32.58 45.77
CA HIS A 69 -28.70 31.96 45.05
C HIS A 69 -28.42 31.80 43.54
N VAL A 70 -27.79 32.78 42.91
CA VAL A 70 -27.37 32.68 41.49
C VAL A 70 -26.21 31.70 41.34
N ASN A 71 -25.25 31.70 42.26
CA ASN A 71 -24.15 30.72 42.25
C ASN A 71 -24.66 29.29 42.44
N LYS A 72 -25.58 29.05 43.40
CA LYS A 72 -26.24 27.74 43.56
C LYS A 72 -26.93 27.33 42.26
N LYS A 73 -27.79 28.20 41.70
CA LYS A 73 -28.52 27.91 40.47
C LYS A 73 -27.58 27.64 39.30
N HIS A 74 -26.49 28.39 39.17
CA HIS A 74 -25.49 28.17 38.13
C HIS A 74 -24.77 26.82 38.28
N VAL A 75 -24.48 26.38 39.52
CA VAL A 75 -23.96 25.03 39.79
C VAL A 75 -25.02 23.95 39.50
N GLU A 76 -26.31 24.21 39.75
CA GLU A 76 -27.40 23.30 39.38
C GLU A 76 -27.57 23.18 37.86
N ASP A 77 -27.53 24.29 37.13
CA ASP A 77 -27.53 24.32 35.66
C ASP A 77 -26.31 23.55 35.10
N GLN A 78 -25.11 23.75 35.68
CA GLN A 78 -23.90 22.99 35.33
C GLN A 78 -24.05 21.49 35.62
N ILE A 79 -24.64 21.10 36.75
CA ILE A 79 -24.93 19.70 37.08
C ILE A 79 -25.91 19.11 36.06
N GLU A 80 -26.93 19.84 35.63
CA GLU A 80 -27.89 19.36 34.63
C GLU A 80 -27.21 19.16 33.26
N ASP A 81 -26.39 20.10 32.81
CA ASP A 81 -25.67 20.01 31.53
C ASP A 81 -24.55 18.95 31.55
N LEU A 82 -23.84 18.78 32.67
CA LEU A 82 -22.93 17.65 32.86
C LEU A 82 -23.70 16.32 32.81
N ASN A 83 -24.86 16.21 33.47
CA ASN A 83 -25.69 14.99 33.38
C ASN A 83 -26.23 14.72 31.97
N LYS A 84 -26.64 15.75 31.21
CA LYS A 84 -27.00 15.61 29.78
C LYS A 84 -25.82 15.11 28.95
N ARG A 85 -24.60 15.57 29.24
CA ARG A 85 -23.36 15.10 28.59
C ARG A 85 -23.02 13.66 28.97
N THR A 86 -23.15 13.30 30.25
CA THR A 86 -22.96 11.94 30.76
C THR A 86 -23.87 10.95 30.04
N ARG A 87 -25.19 11.22 29.98
CA ARG A 87 -26.16 10.37 29.27
C ARG A 87 -25.81 10.17 27.79
N LYS A 88 -25.44 11.25 27.08
CA LYS A 88 -25.01 11.16 25.67
C LYS A 88 -23.72 10.36 25.49
N MET A 89 -22.81 10.40 26.47
CA MET A 89 -21.61 9.56 26.47
C MET A 89 -21.94 8.09 26.76
N GLU A 90 -22.87 7.82 27.68
CA GLU A 90 -23.37 6.46 27.97
C GLU A 90 -24.09 5.83 26.77
N GLU A 91 -24.95 6.60 26.08
CA GLU A 91 -25.60 6.21 24.82
C GLU A 91 -24.56 5.92 23.72
N TYR A 92 -23.56 6.81 23.56
CA TYR A 92 -22.49 6.62 22.58
C TYR A 92 -21.62 5.39 22.89
N ILE A 93 -21.25 5.18 24.16
CA ILE A 93 -20.54 3.99 24.63
C ILE A 93 -21.39 2.73 24.36
N SER A 94 -22.70 2.76 24.65
CA SER A 94 -23.63 1.65 24.37
C SER A 94 -23.72 1.29 22.88
N THR A 95 -23.75 2.29 21.98
CA THR A 95 -23.66 2.01 20.53
C THR A 95 -22.29 1.50 20.11
N CYS A 96 -21.21 1.98 20.74
CA CYS A 96 -19.85 1.53 20.46
C CYS A 96 -19.58 0.10 20.96
N THR A 97 -20.17 -0.36 22.08
CA THR A 97 -20.02 -1.75 22.53
C THR A 97 -20.78 -2.72 21.62
N LYS A 98 -22.04 -2.42 21.29
CA LYS A 98 -22.84 -3.24 20.35
C LYS A 98 -22.17 -3.38 18.99
N SER A 99 -21.67 -2.26 18.44
CA SER A 99 -20.88 -2.28 17.20
C SER A 99 -19.57 -3.07 17.35
N LEU A 100 -19.00 -3.18 18.55
CA LEU A 100 -17.82 -4.02 18.79
C LEU A 100 -18.17 -5.52 18.82
N GLU A 101 -19.30 -5.87 19.45
CA GLU A 101 -19.81 -7.23 19.57
C GLU A 101 -20.22 -7.79 18.19
N GLU A 102 -20.94 -6.99 17.40
CA GLU A 102 -21.27 -7.29 15.99
C GLU A 102 -20.01 -7.49 15.14
N GLN A 103 -18.99 -6.63 15.31
CA GLN A 103 -17.73 -6.74 14.59
C GLN A 103 -16.90 -7.96 15.03
N SER A 104 -16.84 -8.29 16.33
CA SER A 104 -16.11 -9.48 16.80
C SER A 104 -16.75 -10.78 16.35
N PHE A 105 -18.09 -10.85 16.30
CA PHE A 105 -18.79 -12.02 15.76
C PHE A 105 -18.49 -12.20 14.26
N GLN A 106 -18.42 -11.11 13.49
CA GLN A 106 -18.00 -11.14 12.09
C GLN A 106 -16.51 -11.50 11.93
N GLU A 107 -15.63 -11.03 12.83
CA GLU A 107 -14.21 -11.40 12.84
C GLU A 107 -14.06 -12.91 13.09
N GLU A 108 -14.73 -13.45 14.10
CA GLU A 108 -14.68 -14.87 14.47
C GLU A 108 -15.22 -15.78 13.34
N GLN A 109 -16.29 -15.39 12.66
CA GLN A 109 -16.76 -16.09 11.45
C GLN A 109 -15.71 -16.05 10.33
N LEU A 110 -15.15 -14.89 10.02
CA LEU A 110 -14.15 -14.74 8.95
C LEU A 110 -12.82 -15.46 9.28
N ILE A 111 -12.42 -15.53 10.55
CA ILE A 111 -11.28 -16.34 11.00
C ILE A 111 -11.55 -17.82 10.72
N ASN A 112 -12.68 -18.35 11.18
CA ASN A 112 -13.03 -19.76 10.99
C ASN A 112 -13.13 -20.16 9.50
N GLU A 113 -13.73 -19.31 8.66
CA GLU A 113 -13.73 -19.52 7.20
C GLU A 113 -12.33 -19.45 6.58
N THR A 114 -11.47 -18.54 7.06
CA THR A 114 -10.11 -18.36 6.52
C THR A 114 -9.18 -19.49 6.94
N GLU A 115 -9.30 -20.01 8.16
CA GLU A 115 -8.47 -21.11 8.66
C GLU A 115 -8.89 -22.47 8.07
N SER A 116 -10.20 -22.77 8.03
CA SER A 116 -10.70 -23.96 7.33
C SER A 116 -10.36 -23.92 5.83
N GLY A 117 -10.49 -22.76 5.19
CA GLY A 117 -10.04 -22.55 3.81
C GLY A 117 -8.53 -22.78 3.62
N LYS A 118 -7.69 -22.35 4.56
CA LYS A 118 -6.22 -22.60 4.53
C LYS A 118 -5.87 -24.07 4.72
N GLN A 119 -6.51 -24.75 5.66
CA GLN A 119 -6.33 -26.19 5.86
C GLN A 119 -6.73 -26.97 4.61
N ARG A 120 -7.91 -26.68 4.05
CA ARG A 120 -8.41 -27.33 2.83
C ARG A 120 -7.53 -27.05 1.61
N ILE A 121 -6.98 -25.84 1.48
CA ILE A 121 -5.97 -25.53 0.44
C ILE A 121 -4.70 -26.37 0.63
N ALA A 122 -4.25 -26.64 1.86
CA ALA A 122 -3.09 -27.51 2.10
C ALA A 122 -3.38 -28.96 1.68
N GLU A 123 -4.51 -29.53 2.11
CA GLU A 123 -4.98 -30.87 1.72
C GLU A 123 -5.04 -31.03 0.19
N ILE A 124 -5.66 -30.08 -0.51
CA ILE A 124 -5.81 -30.14 -1.97
C ILE A 124 -4.46 -30.01 -2.68
N ASN A 125 -3.51 -29.23 -2.16
CA ASN A 125 -2.16 -29.16 -2.73
C ASN A 125 -1.37 -30.46 -2.50
N GLU A 126 -1.57 -31.16 -1.38
CA GLU A 126 -0.97 -32.47 -1.15
C GLU A 126 -1.59 -33.54 -2.07
N GLN A 127 -2.93 -33.56 -2.20
CA GLN A 127 -3.65 -34.46 -3.11
C GLN A 127 -3.29 -34.21 -4.57
N LEU A 128 -3.26 -32.94 -5.01
CA LEU A 128 -2.77 -32.57 -6.34
C LEU A 128 -1.29 -32.91 -6.51
N GLY A 129 -0.45 -32.76 -5.49
CA GLY A 129 0.95 -33.17 -5.51
C GLY A 129 1.10 -34.67 -5.80
N ASN A 130 0.35 -35.50 -5.07
CA ASN A 130 0.34 -36.95 -5.26
C ASN A 130 -0.21 -37.34 -6.65
N ILE A 131 -1.37 -36.82 -7.07
CA ILE A 131 -1.95 -37.16 -8.39
C ILE A 131 -1.08 -36.63 -9.54
N VAL A 132 -0.46 -35.45 -9.39
CA VAL A 132 0.53 -34.95 -10.36
C VAL A 132 1.77 -35.82 -10.36
N GLN A 133 2.25 -36.34 -9.23
CA GLN A 133 3.37 -37.27 -9.17
C GLN A 133 3.02 -38.64 -9.80
N GLU A 134 1.80 -39.15 -9.63
CA GLU A 134 1.35 -40.38 -10.31
C GLU A 134 1.18 -40.20 -11.82
N LEU A 135 0.52 -39.12 -12.24
CA LEU A 135 0.44 -38.71 -13.65
C LEU A 135 1.82 -38.42 -14.23
N GLN A 136 2.76 -37.88 -13.45
CA GLN A 136 4.13 -37.63 -13.87
C GLN A 136 4.92 -38.93 -13.96
N ASN A 137 4.77 -39.88 -13.05
CA ASN A 137 5.38 -41.21 -13.16
C ASN A 137 4.85 -41.94 -14.41
N ALA A 138 3.54 -41.87 -14.68
CA ALA A 138 2.94 -42.36 -15.94
C ALA A 138 3.40 -41.58 -17.19
N ARG A 139 3.98 -40.39 -17.03
CA ARG A 139 4.53 -39.52 -18.09
C ARG A 139 6.07 -39.47 -18.14
N LEU A 140 6.79 -40.08 -17.21
CA LEU A 140 8.26 -40.15 -17.20
C LEU A 140 8.74 -41.34 -18.04
N ASP A 141 7.97 -42.42 -18.08
CA ASP A 141 8.08 -43.46 -19.14
C ASP A 141 7.78 -42.89 -20.54
N PHE A 142 7.18 -41.69 -20.62
CA PHE A 142 7.06 -40.87 -21.84
C PHE A 142 8.31 -39.97 -22.07
N HIS A 143 9.52 -40.35 -21.62
CA HIS A 143 10.75 -39.69 -22.07
C HIS A 143 11.10 -39.98 -23.55
N GLU A 144 10.46 -40.96 -24.19
CA GLU A 144 10.34 -41.06 -25.67
C GLU A 144 9.37 -40.01 -26.26
N GLY A 145 8.75 -39.17 -25.42
CA GLY A 145 7.49 -38.48 -25.68
C GLY A 145 7.51 -37.45 -26.80
N SER A 146 8.62 -36.77 -27.08
CA SER A 146 8.69 -35.86 -28.24
C SER A 146 8.67 -36.62 -29.59
N ARG A 147 9.10 -37.89 -29.59
CA ARG A 147 8.96 -38.79 -30.76
C ARG A 147 7.58 -39.43 -30.78
N GLN A 148 7.10 -39.90 -29.64
CA GLN A 148 5.80 -40.59 -29.56
C GLN A 148 4.61 -39.64 -29.77
N ARG A 149 4.65 -38.39 -29.28
CA ARG A 149 3.64 -37.37 -29.60
C ARG A 149 3.61 -37.03 -31.08
N ARG A 150 4.77 -36.84 -31.73
CA ARG A 150 4.82 -36.65 -33.19
C ARG A 150 4.18 -37.82 -33.94
N LYS A 151 4.43 -39.06 -33.53
CA LYS A 151 3.75 -40.25 -34.10
C LYS A 151 2.24 -40.28 -33.84
N GLU A 152 1.77 -39.63 -32.79
CA GLU A 152 0.36 -39.56 -32.41
C GLU A 152 -0.36 -38.43 -33.16
N GLU A 153 0.27 -37.25 -33.24
CA GLU A 153 -0.13 -36.09 -34.04
C GLU A 153 -0.19 -36.43 -35.54
N VAL A 154 0.82 -37.15 -36.05
CA VAL A 154 0.86 -37.63 -37.45
C VAL A 154 -0.19 -38.71 -37.70
N LEU A 155 -0.41 -39.65 -36.76
CA LEU A 155 -1.47 -40.66 -36.91
C LEU A 155 -2.87 -40.06 -36.88
N GLU A 156 -3.14 -39.11 -35.99
CA GLU A 156 -4.39 -38.33 -35.99
C GLU A 156 -4.57 -37.57 -37.31
N SER A 157 -3.49 -37.00 -37.86
CA SER A 157 -3.52 -36.32 -39.17
C SER A 157 -3.85 -37.30 -40.31
N MET A 158 -3.23 -38.49 -40.33
CA MET A 158 -3.58 -39.55 -41.28
C MET A 158 -5.04 -39.99 -41.16
N LYS A 159 -5.53 -40.19 -39.93
CA LYS A 159 -6.90 -40.61 -39.64
C LYS A 159 -7.93 -39.55 -40.03
N ARG A 160 -7.56 -38.28 -40.01
CA ARG A 160 -8.39 -37.15 -40.52
C ARG A 160 -8.39 -37.05 -42.04
N MET A 161 -7.27 -37.39 -42.70
CA MET A 161 -7.20 -37.40 -44.17
C MET A 161 -7.84 -38.65 -44.80
N TYR A 162 -7.77 -39.80 -44.13
CA TYR A 162 -8.20 -41.11 -44.65
C TYR A 162 -9.11 -41.87 -43.65
N PRO A 163 -10.23 -41.27 -43.17
CA PRO A 163 -11.02 -41.80 -42.05
C PRO A 163 -11.60 -43.20 -42.28
N ASP A 164 -12.03 -43.50 -43.50
CA ASP A 164 -12.61 -44.81 -43.85
C ASP A 164 -11.55 -45.88 -44.19
N ALA A 165 -10.27 -45.52 -44.21
CA ALA A 165 -9.17 -46.39 -44.63
C ALA A 165 -8.08 -46.61 -43.58
N VAL A 166 -7.95 -45.74 -42.57
CA VAL A 166 -6.97 -45.84 -41.48
C VAL A 166 -7.71 -46.07 -40.15
N PHE A 167 -7.75 -47.32 -39.69
CA PHE A 167 -8.57 -47.70 -38.53
C PHE A 167 -7.96 -47.28 -37.19
N GLY A 168 -6.63 -47.24 -37.07
CA GLY A 168 -5.88 -46.99 -35.82
C GLY A 168 -4.79 -48.04 -35.58
N ARG A 169 -4.18 -48.02 -34.39
CA ARG A 169 -3.16 -49.01 -33.99
C ARG A 169 -3.79 -50.28 -33.43
N LEU A 170 -3.07 -51.40 -33.54
CA LEU A 170 -3.53 -52.71 -33.05
C LEU A 170 -3.95 -52.69 -31.57
N PHE A 171 -3.26 -51.96 -30.69
CA PHE A 171 -3.61 -51.90 -29.26
C PHE A 171 -4.87 -51.06 -28.96
N GLU A 172 -5.29 -50.17 -29.85
CA GLU A 172 -6.51 -49.36 -29.71
C GLU A 172 -7.76 -50.17 -30.10
N LEU A 173 -7.60 -51.14 -31.00
CA LEU A 173 -8.68 -51.82 -31.72
C LEU A 173 -9.02 -53.23 -31.20
N CYS A 174 -8.28 -53.73 -30.21
CA CYS A 174 -8.56 -55.00 -29.53
C CYS A 174 -8.19 -54.92 -28.04
N HIS A 175 -8.71 -55.82 -27.22
CA HIS A 175 -8.54 -55.80 -25.76
C HIS A 175 -8.37 -57.22 -25.20
N PRO A 176 -7.56 -57.43 -24.14
CA PRO A 176 -7.57 -58.68 -23.38
C PRO A 176 -8.93 -58.94 -22.74
N ILE A 177 -9.49 -60.14 -22.86
CA ILE A 177 -10.77 -60.51 -22.21
C ILE A 177 -10.67 -60.43 -20.68
N HIS A 178 -9.48 -60.60 -20.11
CA HIS A 178 -9.24 -60.47 -18.67
C HIS A 178 -7.82 -59.98 -18.40
N LYS A 179 -7.67 -59.07 -17.43
CA LYS A 179 -6.39 -58.49 -16.99
C LYS A 179 -5.24 -59.50 -16.77
N LYS A 180 -5.51 -60.75 -16.36
CA LYS A 180 -4.47 -61.78 -16.20
C LYS A 180 -3.72 -62.15 -17.48
N TYR A 181 -4.31 -61.93 -18.66
CA TYR A 181 -3.71 -62.24 -19.96
C TYR A 181 -2.98 -61.04 -20.61
N GLN A 182 -3.07 -59.85 -20.02
CA GLN A 182 -2.51 -58.58 -20.52
C GLN A 182 -1.00 -58.68 -20.83
N LEU A 183 -0.23 -59.33 -19.95
CA LEU A 183 1.21 -59.56 -20.13
C LEU A 183 1.52 -60.54 -21.29
N ALA A 184 0.85 -61.70 -21.31
CA ALA A 184 1.00 -62.71 -22.35
C ALA A 184 0.69 -62.16 -23.77
N ILE A 185 -0.41 -61.39 -23.90
CA ILE A 185 -0.81 -60.74 -25.16
C ILE A 185 0.23 -59.68 -25.56
N THR A 186 0.64 -58.81 -24.63
CA THR A 186 1.68 -57.79 -24.88
C THR A 186 2.99 -58.42 -25.37
N LYS A 187 3.39 -59.58 -24.82
CA LYS A 187 4.58 -60.31 -25.29
C LYS A 187 4.43 -60.81 -26.73
N VAL A 188 3.29 -61.41 -27.06
CA VAL A 188 3.06 -62.04 -28.37
C VAL A 188 2.83 -61.01 -29.48
N PHE A 189 2.21 -59.87 -29.16
CA PHE A 189 2.06 -58.76 -30.10
C PHE A 189 3.41 -58.10 -30.40
N GLY A 190 4.20 -57.80 -29.36
CA GLY A 190 5.57 -57.31 -29.50
C GLY A 190 5.67 -56.13 -30.47
N ARG A 191 6.40 -56.31 -31.58
CA ARG A 191 6.58 -55.28 -32.62
C ARG A 191 5.28 -54.82 -33.29
N TYR A 192 4.25 -55.66 -33.32
CA TYR A 192 2.96 -55.34 -33.94
C TYR A 192 2.03 -54.53 -33.04
N MET A 193 2.34 -54.36 -31.74
CA MET A 193 1.50 -53.62 -30.80
C MET A 193 1.20 -52.17 -31.27
N ASN A 194 2.20 -51.51 -31.87
CA ASN A 194 2.08 -50.16 -32.41
C ASN A 194 1.77 -50.14 -33.92
N SER A 195 1.49 -51.28 -34.57
CA SER A 195 1.24 -51.33 -36.01
C SER A 195 -0.12 -50.73 -36.37
N VAL A 196 -0.16 -49.94 -37.45
CA VAL A 196 -1.35 -49.23 -37.93
C VAL A 196 -2.09 -50.12 -38.92
N ILE A 197 -3.40 -50.27 -38.73
CA ILE A 197 -4.23 -51.15 -39.56
C ILE A 197 -4.95 -50.30 -40.60
N VAL A 198 -4.83 -50.69 -41.87
CA VAL A 198 -5.41 -49.98 -43.01
C VAL A 198 -6.20 -50.92 -43.91
N SER A 199 -7.14 -50.40 -44.69
CA SER A 199 -7.93 -51.20 -45.63
C SER A 199 -7.06 -51.80 -46.74
N THR A 200 -6.45 -50.95 -47.57
CA THR A 200 -5.78 -51.35 -48.81
C THR A 200 -4.25 -51.16 -48.77
N GLU A 201 -3.56 -51.86 -49.67
CA GLU A 201 -2.12 -51.71 -49.91
C GLU A 201 -1.76 -50.34 -50.55
N LYS A 202 -2.68 -49.75 -51.34
CA LYS A 202 -2.51 -48.40 -51.90
C LYS A 202 -2.49 -47.33 -50.81
N THR A 203 -3.48 -47.38 -49.91
CA THR A 203 -3.59 -46.44 -48.78
C THR A 203 -2.41 -46.56 -47.81
N ALA A 204 -1.80 -47.74 -47.69
CA ALA A 204 -0.53 -47.90 -46.97
C ALA A 204 0.61 -47.11 -47.63
N ARG A 205 0.76 -47.18 -48.96
CA ARG A 205 1.78 -46.43 -49.70
C ARG A 205 1.58 -44.91 -49.63
N GLU A 206 0.34 -44.44 -49.67
CA GLU A 206 0.00 -43.02 -49.52
C GLU A 206 0.35 -42.51 -48.11
N CYS A 207 0.02 -43.27 -47.06
CA CYS A 207 0.44 -42.95 -45.69
C CYS A 207 1.98 -42.97 -45.54
N ILE A 208 2.69 -43.88 -46.19
CA ILE A 208 4.15 -43.94 -46.20
C ILE A 208 4.78 -42.74 -46.95
N ARG A 209 4.13 -42.22 -48.00
CA ARG A 209 4.58 -40.99 -48.67
C ARG A 209 4.46 -39.80 -47.72
N TYR A 210 3.31 -39.66 -47.05
CA TYR A 210 3.09 -38.63 -46.02
C TYR A 210 4.10 -38.71 -44.85
N LEU A 211 4.47 -39.91 -44.38
CA LEU A 211 5.55 -40.06 -43.38
C LEU A 211 6.90 -39.52 -43.86
N ARG A 212 7.21 -39.60 -45.16
CA ARG A 212 8.46 -39.07 -45.72
C ARG A 212 8.42 -37.56 -45.86
N GLU A 213 7.28 -37.02 -46.28
CA GLU A 213 7.00 -35.58 -46.37
C GLU A 213 7.18 -34.92 -44.98
N GLU A 214 6.52 -35.47 -43.95
CA GLU A 214 6.62 -35.00 -42.55
C GLU A 214 7.92 -35.42 -41.81
N ARG A 215 8.84 -36.13 -42.49
CA ARG A 215 10.11 -36.67 -41.93
C ARG A 215 9.92 -37.47 -40.63
N ALA A 216 8.82 -38.22 -40.55
CA ALA A 216 8.45 -39.04 -39.40
C ALA A 216 9.25 -40.37 -39.35
N GLU A 217 9.30 -41.00 -38.17
CA GLU A 217 9.90 -42.35 -38.03
C GLU A 217 9.05 -43.42 -38.75
N PRO A 218 9.67 -44.48 -39.31
CA PRO A 218 8.95 -45.51 -40.06
C PRO A 218 8.03 -46.35 -39.15
N GLU A 219 6.71 -46.21 -39.32
CA GLU A 219 5.72 -47.10 -38.70
C GLU A 219 5.43 -48.35 -39.57
N THR A 220 4.87 -49.38 -38.94
CA THR A 220 4.51 -50.65 -39.61
C THR A 220 3.02 -50.66 -39.93
N PHE A 221 2.67 -50.79 -41.20
CA PHE A 221 1.29 -50.86 -41.68
C PHE A 221 0.86 -52.31 -41.93
N LEU A 222 -0.39 -52.65 -41.59
CA LEU A 222 -1.03 -53.93 -41.89
C LEU A 222 -2.27 -53.69 -42.75
N ALA A 223 -2.16 -53.95 -44.05
CA ALA A 223 -3.25 -53.81 -45.02
C ALA A 223 -4.16 -55.05 -45.03
N LEU A 224 -5.46 -54.88 -44.77
CA LEU A 224 -6.43 -55.97 -44.62
C LEU A 224 -6.61 -56.82 -45.89
N ASP A 225 -6.51 -56.21 -47.07
CA ASP A 225 -6.71 -56.89 -48.36
C ASP A 225 -5.56 -57.81 -48.75
N TYR A 226 -4.33 -57.47 -48.34
CA TYR A 226 -3.09 -58.12 -48.80
C TYR A 226 -2.43 -59.00 -47.71
N LEU A 227 -3.12 -59.22 -46.59
CA LEU A 227 -2.62 -59.98 -45.46
C LEU A 227 -2.82 -61.49 -45.67
N ASP A 228 -1.76 -62.21 -46.00
CA ASP A 228 -1.77 -63.69 -45.99
C ASP A 228 -1.88 -64.21 -44.54
N VAL A 229 -2.92 -64.99 -44.27
CA VAL A 229 -3.24 -65.53 -42.95
C VAL A 229 -3.32 -67.05 -43.03
N LYS A 230 -2.32 -67.71 -42.42
CA LYS A 230 -2.30 -69.18 -42.34
C LYS A 230 -3.46 -69.68 -41.46
N PRO A 231 -4.21 -70.71 -41.88
CA PRO A 231 -5.34 -71.21 -41.12
C PRO A 231 -4.92 -71.74 -39.74
N ILE A 232 -5.79 -71.55 -38.76
CA ILE A 232 -5.58 -72.02 -37.39
C ILE A 232 -5.73 -73.55 -37.36
N ASN A 233 -4.82 -74.24 -36.67
CA ASN A 233 -4.96 -75.67 -36.41
C ASN A 233 -5.88 -75.89 -35.21
N GLU A 234 -7.17 -76.10 -35.44
CA GLU A 234 -8.18 -76.19 -34.39
C GLU A 234 -7.95 -77.34 -33.39
N LYS A 235 -7.21 -78.40 -33.79
CA LYS A 235 -6.79 -79.50 -32.91
C LYS A 235 -6.00 -79.01 -31.68
N LEU A 236 -5.38 -77.83 -31.77
CA LEU A 236 -4.66 -77.21 -30.65
C LEU A 236 -5.60 -76.71 -29.53
N ARG A 237 -6.92 -76.64 -29.73
CA ARG A 237 -7.91 -76.35 -28.67
C ARG A 237 -8.13 -77.52 -27.71
N GLU A 238 -7.77 -78.74 -28.09
CA GLU A 238 -7.97 -79.95 -27.29
C GLU A 238 -6.85 -80.18 -26.24
N LEU A 239 -5.77 -79.39 -26.31
CA LEU A 239 -4.59 -79.48 -25.45
C LEU A 239 -4.85 -78.94 -24.04
N LYS A 240 -5.26 -79.83 -23.13
CA LYS A 240 -5.44 -79.57 -21.68
C LYS A 240 -4.22 -78.84 -21.10
N GLY A 241 -4.47 -77.79 -20.32
CA GLY A 241 -3.42 -76.92 -19.74
C GLY A 241 -3.04 -75.71 -20.60
N SER A 242 -3.61 -75.56 -21.80
CA SER A 242 -3.35 -74.43 -22.69
C SER A 242 -4.63 -73.88 -23.35
N LYS A 243 -4.57 -72.65 -23.87
CA LYS A 243 -5.63 -72.01 -24.68
C LYS A 243 -5.01 -71.27 -25.86
N LEU A 244 -5.69 -71.14 -26.99
CA LEU A 244 -5.21 -70.30 -28.10
C LEU A 244 -5.32 -68.81 -27.73
N LEU A 245 -4.31 -67.99 -28.06
CA LEU A 245 -4.36 -66.55 -27.76
C LEU A 245 -5.49 -65.81 -28.48
N ILE A 246 -5.91 -66.26 -29.67
CA ILE A 246 -7.04 -65.63 -30.37
C ILE A 246 -8.35 -65.77 -29.59
N ASP A 247 -8.56 -66.88 -28.87
CA ASP A 247 -9.75 -67.10 -28.04
C ASP A 247 -9.70 -66.30 -26.72
N VAL A 248 -8.64 -65.48 -26.52
CA VAL A 248 -8.36 -64.67 -25.33
C VAL A 248 -8.27 -63.15 -25.64
N VAL A 249 -8.27 -62.78 -26.93
CA VAL A 249 -8.26 -61.39 -27.43
C VAL A 249 -9.63 -61.05 -28.04
N GLN A 250 -10.26 -59.99 -27.53
CA GLN A 250 -11.49 -59.44 -28.09
C GLN A 250 -11.15 -58.34 -29.09
N ALA A 251 -11.67 -58.40 -30.31
CA ALA A 251 -11.46 -57.38 -31.35
C ALA A 251 -12.76 -56.61 -31.64
N ALA A 252 -12.66 -55.31 -31.91
CA ALA A 252 -13.82 -54.42 -32.03
C ALA A 252 -14.71 -54.72 -33.27
N THR A 253 -14.14 -55.18 -34.37
CA THR A 253 -14.87 -55.48 -35.62
C THR A 253 -14.44 -56.81 -36.24
N VAL A 254 -15.31 -57.40 -37.07
CA VAL A 254 -15.12 -58.75 -37.63
C VAL A 254 -13.90 -58.84 -38.55
N HIS A 255 -13.63 -57.80 -39.35
CA HIS A 255 -12.51 -57.76 -40.29
C HIS A 255 -11.14 -57.83 -39.59
N LEU A 256 -11.03 -57.25 -38.38
CA LEU A 256 -9.82 -57.28 -37.55
C LEU A 256 -9.45 -58.70 -37.06
N LYS A 257 -10.38 -59.66 -37.10
CA LYS A 257 -10.07 -61.06 -36.75
C LYS A 257 -8.94 -61.62 -37.61
N LYS A 258 -8.83 -61.24 -38.90
CA LYS A 258 -7.68 -61.61 -39.77
C LYS A 258 -6.35 -61.11 -39.21
N VAL A 259 -6.32 -59.88 -38.69
CA VAL A 259 -5.11 -59.27 -38.11
C VAL A 259 -4.71 -59.97 -36.81
N VAL A 260 -5.68 -60.26 -35.93
CA VAL A 260 -5.43 -61.03 -34.70
C VAL A 260 -4.96 -62.45 -35.02
N GLN A 261 -5.53 -63.10 -36.04
CA GLN A 261 -5.07 -64.40 -36.55
C GLN A 261 -3.61 -64.35 -37.02
N PHE A 262 -3.22 -63.32 -37.78
CA PHE A 262 -1.85 -63.12 -38.24
C PHE A 262 -0.84 -62.91 -37.09
N VAL A 263 -1.17 -62.04 -36.13
CA VAL A 263 -0.25 -61.67 -35.02
C VAL A 263 -0.14 -62.79 -33.97
N CYS A 264 -1.26 -63.38 -33.55
CA CYS A 264 -1.25 -64.51 -32.62
C CYS A 264 -0.70 -65.77 -33.29
N GLY A 265 -1.21 -66.11 -34.48
CA GLY A 265 -1.01 -67.39 -35.16
C GLY A 265 -1.51 -68.58 -34.32
N ASN A 266 -0.94 -69.75 -34.58
CA ASN A 266 -1.05 -70.94 -33.72
C ASN A 266 -0.21 -70.78 -32.44
N GLY A 267 -0.51 -69.73 -31.66
CA GLY A 267 0.10 -69.40 -30.38
C GLY A 267 -0.80 -69.80 -29.21
N LEU A 268 -0.22 -70.49 -28.23
CA LEU A 268 -0.88 -70.97 -27.03
C LEU A 268 -0.46 -70.15 -25.79
N VAL A 269 -1.39 -69.89 -24.88
CA VAL A 269 -1.13 -69.39 -23.53
C VAL A 269 -1.34 -70.51 -22.51
N CYS A 270 -0.36 -70.71 -21.64
CA CYS A 270 -0.41 -71.65 -20.52
C CYS A 270 -0.31 -70.87 -19.20
N GLU A 271 -0.81 -71.41 -18.09
CA GLU A 271 -0.85 -70.65 -16.84
C GLU A 271 0.54 -70.55 -16.18
N THR A 272 1.31 -71.64 -16.11
CA THR A 272 2.70 -71.62 -15.60
C THR A 272 3.78 -71.69 -16.68
N ILE A 273 4.99 -71.22 -16.33
CA ILE A 273 6.19 -71.34 -17.18
C ILE A 273 6.58 -72.82 -17.43
N LYS A 274 6.31 -73.72 -16.48
CA LYS A 274 6.62 -75.16 -16.60
C LYS A 274 5.75 -75.82 -17.68
N GLU A 275 4.44 -75.57 -17.65
CA GLU A 275 3.50 -76.05 -18.67
C GLU A 275 3.80 -75.42 -20.03
N ALA A 276 4.09 -74.11 -20.07
CA ALA A 276 4.47 -73.43 -21.32
C ALA A 276 5.71 -74.08 -21.97
N LYS A 277 6.74 -74.42 -21.19
CA LYS A 277 7.92 -75.14 -21.69
C LYS A 277 7.56 -76.55 -22.21
N HIS A 278 6.81 -77.33 -21.43
CA HIS A 278 6.44 -78.70 -21.78
C HIS A 278 5.64 -78.75 -23.09
N VAL A 279 4.63 -77.89 -23.22
CA VAL A 279 3.79 -77.80 -24.44
C VAL A 279 4.57 -77.24 -25.64
N ALA A 280 5.70 -76.53 -25.44
CA ALA A 280 6.54 -76.03 -26.54
C ALA A 280 7.52 -77.06 -27.11
N PHE A 281 8.09 -77.93 -26.25
CA PHE A 281 9.27 -78.74 -26.60
C PHE A 281 9.14 -80.25 -26.40
N ASP A 282 8.28 -80.72 -25.50
CA ASP A 282 8.25 -82.13 -25.11
C ASP A 282 7.25 -82.95 -25.97
N GLY A 283 6.60 -82.31 -26.95
CA GLY A 283 5.72 -82.92 -27.95
C GLY A 283 6.39 -83.18 -29.31
N PRO A 284 5.73 -83.94 -30.22
CA PRO A 284 6.30 -84.35 -31.51
C PRO A 284 6.47 -83.19 -32.51
N GLU A 285 5.66 -82.13 -32.39
CA GLU A 285 5.87 -80.85 -33.07
C GLU A 285 6.15 -79.74 -32.06
N ARG A 286 7.08 -78.83 -32.38
CA ARG A 286 7.31 -77.63 -31.57
C ARG A 286 6.19 -76.62 -31.76
N LEU A 287 5.67 -76.10 -30.64
CA LEU A 287 4.57 -75.13 -30.60
C LEU A 287 5.05 -73.75 -30.10
N LYS A 288 4.31 -72.69 -30.44
CA LYS A 288 4.55 -71.33 -29.93
C LYS A 288 3.73 -71.20 -28.65
N THR A 289 4.37 -71.10 -27.49
CA THR A 289 3.67 -70.99 -26.19
C THR A 289 4.12 -69.75 -25.43
N VAL A 290 3.26 -69.21 -24.57
CA VAL A 290 3.60 -68.11 -23.66
C VAL A 290 3.01 -68.37 -22.27
N SER A 291 3.75 -68.03 -21.21
CA SER A 291 3.21 -68.03 -19.85
C SER A 291 2.47 -66.74 -19.52
N LEU A 292 1.66 -66.73 -18.46
CA LEU A 292 1.03 -65.50 -17.94
C LEU A 292 2.06 -64.41 -17.56
N ASP A 293 3.24 -64.80 -17.08
CA ASP A 293 4.36 -63.90 -16.79
C ASP A 293 5.01 -63.25 -18.03
N GLY A 294 4.62 -63.65 -19.25
CA GLY A 294 5.17 -63.11 -20.49
C GLY A 294 6.48 -63.76 -20.95
N THR A 295 6.77 -65.00 -20.52
CA THR A 295 7.87 -65.79 -21.09
C THR A 295 7.37 -66.50 -22.36
N LEU A 296 7.93 -66.15 -23.51
CA LEU A 296 7.56 -66.68 -24.83
C LEU A 296 8.55 -67.74 -25.31
N PHE A 297 8.03 -68.90 -25.72
CA PHE A 297 8.74 -69.97 -26.40
C PHE A 297 8.32 -70.00 -27.88
N SER A 298 9.28 -69.93 -28.79
CA SER A 298 9.04 -69.99 -30.23
C SER A 298 9.23 -71.40 -30.79
N LYS A 299 8.49 -71.76 -31.85
CA LYS A 299 8.69 -73.00 -32.61
C LYS A 299 10.15 -73.19 -33.07
N SER A 300 10.85 -72.09 -33.33
CA SER A 300 12.27 -72.03 -33.71
C SER A 300 13.27 -72.33 -32.58
N GLY A 301 12.80 -72.53 -31.34
CA GLY A 301 13.67 -72.72 -30.16
C GLY A 301 14.07 -71.42 -29.45
N VAL A 302 13.76 -70.24 -30.02
CA VAL A 302 14.01 -68.94 -29.36
C VAL A 302 13.12 -68.81 -28.11
N ILE A 303 13.74 -68.47 -26.98
CA ILE A 303 13.08 -68.19 -25.69
C ILE A 303 13.27 -66.71 -25.35
N SER A 304 12.21 -66.02 -24.95
CA SER A 304 12.26 -64.60 -24.58
C SER A 304 11.46 -64.30 -23.32
N GLY A 305 12.14 -63.86 -22.25
CA GLY A 305 11.55 -63.42 -20.98
C GLY A 305 11.64 -61.90 -20.77
N GLY A 306 11.69 -61.47 -19.51
CA GLY A 306 11.76 -60.07 -19.08
C GLY A 306 10.37 -59.50 -18.73
N SER A 307 10.10 -59.34 -17.43
CA SER A 307 8.76 -59.02 -16.90
C SER A 307 8.62 -57.59 -16.35
N SER A 308 9.71 -56.87 -16.09
CA SER A 308 9.73 -55.45 -15.70
C SER A 308 9.13 -54.57 -16.80
N ASP A 309 9.82 -54.53 -17.94
CA ASP A 309 9.52 -53.73 -19.12
C ASP A 309 8.16 -54.11 -19.71
N LEU A 310 7.76 -55.37 -19.52
CA LEU A 310 6.48 -55.89 -19.97
C LEU A 310 5.33 -55.44 -19.07
N ARG A 311 5.54 -55.28 -17.76
CA ARG A 311 4.54 -54.68 -16.84
C ARG A 311 4.39 -53.18 -17.13
N VAL A 312 5.47 -52.48 -17.44
CA VAL A 312 5.41 -51.08 -17.92
C VAL A 312 4.64 -50.98 -19.24
N LYS A 313 4.98 -51.79 -20.25
CA LYS A 313 4.27 -51.81 -21.54
C LYS A 313 2.81 -52.29 -21.43
N ALA A 314 2.50 -53.14 -20.45
CA ALA A 314 1.14 -53.57 -20.15
C ALA A 314 0.27 -52.44 -19.57
N LYS A 315 0.81 -51.49 -18.79
CA LYS A 315 0.02 -50.35 -18.27
C LYS A 315 -0.68 -49.54 -19.38
N ARG A 316 -0.23 -49.62 -20.63
CA ARG A 316 -0.87 -48.97 -21.80
C ARG A 316 -2.32 -49.43 -22.04
N TRP A 317 -2.72 -50.61 -21.56
CA TRP A 317 -4.12 -51.08 -21.67
C TRP A 317 -5.04 -50.51 -20.57
N ASP A 318 -4.51 -49.81 -19.56
CA ASP A 318 -5.27 -49.24 -18.42
C ASP A 318 -5.63 -47.76 -18.64
N GLU A 319 -6.01 -47.38 -19.87
CA GLU A 319 -6.28 -45.99 -20.27
C GLU A 319 -7.37 -45.31 -19.41
N LYS A 320 -8.36 -46.07 -18.94
CA LYS A 320 -9.44 -45.57 -18.07
C LYS A 320 -8.92 -44.96 -16.77
N ALA A 321 -7.99 -45.64 -16.09
CA ALA A 321 -7.37 -45.13 -14.87
C ALA A 321 -6.58 -43.82 -15.10
N ILE A 322 -6.01 -43.66 -16.29
CA ILE A 322 -5.31 -42.42 -16.69
C ILE A 322 -6.31 -41.28 -16.96
N ASN A 323 -7.57 -41.57 -17.31
CA ASN A 323 -8.62 -40.57 -17.46
C ASN A 323 -9.33 -40.26 -16.14
N GLU A 324 -9.57 -41.26 -15.29
CA GLU A 324 -10.07 -41.10 -13.91
C GLU A 324 -9.14 -40.15 -13.11
N LEU A 325 -7.83 -40.41 -13.09
CA LEU A 325 -6.82 -39.51 -12.48
C LEU A 325 -6.73 -38.12 -13.14
N LYS A 326 -7.11 -37.98 -14.42
CA LYS A 326 -7.22 -36.64 -15.05
C LYS A 326 -8.42 -35.89 -14.51
N GLU A 327 -9.57 -36.54 -14.39
CA GLU A 327 -10.83 -35.93 -13.95
C GLU A 327 -10.76 -35.49 -12.48
N GLU A 328 -10.25 -36.33 -11.58
CA GLU A 328 -10.00 -35.96 -10.18
C GLU A 328 -9.10 -34.72 -10.07
N ARG A 329 -8.02 -34.68 -10.84
CA ARG A 329 -7.09 -33.54 -10.89
C ARG A 329 -7.72 -32.27 -11.50
N ASP A 330 -8.64 -32.38 -12.46
CA ASP A 330 -9.39 -31.21 -12.96
C ASP A 330 -10.46 -30.71 -11.95
N GLN A 331 -11.09 -31.63 -11.21
CA GLN A 331 -12.02 -31.31 -10.11
C GLN A 331 -11.31 -30.58 -8.97
N LEU A 332 -10.20 -31.14 -8.46
CA LEU A 332 -9.38 -30.53 -7.40
C LEU A 332 -8.79 -29.18 -7.84
N MET A 333 -8.37 -29.02 -9.10
CA MET A 333 -7.99 -27.71 -9.64
C MET A 333 -9.16 -26.72 -9.76
N SER A 334 -10.41 -27.18 -9.82
CA SER A 334 -11.58 -26.29 -9.72
C SER A 334 -11.81 -25.86 -8.28
N GLU A 335 -11.87 -26.81 -7.33
CA GLU A 335 -12.03 -26.54 -5.90
C GLU A 335 -10.94 -25.57 -5.40
N LEU A 336 -9.67 -25.78 -5.78
CA LEU A 336 -8.57 -24.88 -5.48
C LEU A 336 -8.77 -23.47 -6.06
N ARG A 337 -9.31 -23.34 -7.29
CA ARG A 337 -9.58 -22.03 -7.91
C ARG A 337 -10.71 -21.28 -7.20
N ASP A 338 -11.68 -21.97 -6.63
CA ASP A 338 -12.74 -21.36 -5.84
C ASP A 338 -12.26 -20.97 -4.42
N LEU A 339 -11.50 -21.83 -3.76
CA LEU A 339 -10.86 -21.51 -2.47
C LEU A 339 -9.83 -20.37 -2.59
N LEU A 340 -9.13 -20.24 -3.72
CA LEU A 340 -8.25 -19.09 -3.99
C LEU A 340 -9.01 -17.76 -4.12
N LYS A 341 -10.31 -17.76 -4.45
CA LYS A 341 -11.16 -16.54 -4.38
C LYS A 341 -11.44 -16.16 -2.92
N LEU A 342 -11.54 -17.12 -2.02
CA LEU A 342 -11.75 -16.91 -0.58
C LEU A 342 -10.62 -16.09 0.05
N ARG A 343 -9.41 -16.10 -0.55
CA ARG A 343 -8.28 -15.25 -0.15
C ARG A 343 -8.59 -13.73 -0.19
N ARG A 344 -9.66 -13.31 -0.86
CA ARG A 344 -10.17 -11.91 -0.79
C ARG A 344 -10.75 -11.59 0.60
N LYS A 345 -11.38 -12.56 1.28
CA LYS A 345 -11.82 -12.40 2.68
C LYS A 345 -10.66 -12.14 3.64
N GLU A 346 -9.43 -12.52 3.29
CA GLU A 346 -8.24 -12.23 4.10
C GLU A 346 -7.81 -10.75 4.06
N SER A 347 -8.23 -9.97 3.05
CA SER A 347 -8.16 -8.49 3.10
C SER A 347 -9.31 -7.91 3.92
N ASP A 348 -10.51 -8.44 3.78
CA ASP A 348 -11.72 -7.95 4.45
C ASP A 348 -11.60 -8.13 5.99
N LEU A 349 -11.09 -9.28 6.43
CA LEU A 349 -10.73 -9.57 7.83
C LEU A 349 -9.70 -8.59 8.39
N LYS A 350 -8.67 -8.22 7.62
CA LYS A 350 -7.67 -7.22 8.06
C LYS A 350 -8.26 -5.81 8.16
N GLN A 351 -9.19 -5.47 7.27
CA GLN A 351 -9.93 -4.22 7.32
C GLN A 351 -10.86 -4.19 8.55
N LEU A 352 -11.58 -5.29 8.83
CA LEU A 352 -12.44 -5.43 10.01
C LEU A 352 -11.63 -5.33 11.31
N GLN A 353 -10.48 -6.03 11.41
CA GLN A 353 -9.55 -5.91 12.54
C GLN A 353 -9.03 -4.48 12.75
N ALA A 354 -8.76 -3.73 11.67
CA ALA A 354 -8.36 -2.33 11.76
C ALA A 354 -9.52 -1.43 12.25
N GLN A 355 -10.74 -1.69 11.76
CA GLN A 355 -11.95 -0.99 12.22
C GLN A 355 -12.23 -1.26 13.71
N MET A 356 -12.14 -2.52 14.16
CA MET A 356 -12.31 -2.96 15.55
C MET A 356 -11.29 -2.33 16.49
N ARG A 357 -10.01 -2.29 16.11
CA ARG A 357 -8.98 -1.58 16.90
C ARG A 357 -9.29 -0.09 16.99
N GLY A 358 -9.87 0.50 15.94
CA GLY A 358 -10.37 1.88 15.93
C GLY A 358 -11.57 2.12 16.86
N THR A 359 -12.62 1.29 16.78
CA THR A 359 -13.81 1.38 17.65
C THR A 359 -13.44 1.10 19.11
N GLN A 360 -12.65 0.06 19.41
CA GLN A 360 -12.21 -0.27 20.77
C GLN A 360 -11.32 0.83 21.38
N THR A 361 -10.52 1.51 20.57
CA THR A 361 -9.72 2.66 21.01
C THR A 361 -10.60 3.88 21.32
N ARG A 362 -11.58 4.19 20.44
CA ARG A 362 -12.59 5.24 20.70
C ARG A 362 -13.43 4.95 21.95
N LEU A 363 -13.79 3.68 22.17
CA LEU A 363 -14.52 3.20 23.35
C LEU A 363 -13.72 3.50 24.62
N LYS A 364 -12.43 3.12 24.67
CA LYS A 364 -11.56 3.38 25.84
C LYS A 364 -11.38 4.87 26.14
N TYR A 365 -11.24 5.72 25.12
CA TYR A 365 -11.21 7.18 25.34
C TYR A 365 -12.55 7.69 25.90
N SER A 366 -13.68 7.27 25.31
CA SER A 366 -15.01 7.72 25.76
C SER A 366 -15.33 7.23 27.19
N GLN A 367 -14.93 6.01 27.55
CA GLN A 367 -15.03 5.46 28.90
C GLN A 367 -14.18 6.25 29.90
N ASN A 368 -12.93 6.59 29.58
CA ASN A 368 -12.08 7.42 30.43
C ASN A 368 -12.65 8.84 30.62
N ASP A 369 -13.17 9.45 29.55
CA ASP A 369 -13.82 10.76 29.61
C ASP A 369 -15.09 10.73 30.47
N LEU A 370 -15.93 9.69 30.34
CA LEU A 370 -17.09 9.46 31.20
C LEU A 370 -16.66 9.35 32.67
N ASP A 371 -15.62 8.56 32.95
CA ASP A 371 -15.11 8.33 34.31
C ASP A 371 -14.60 9.64 34.95
N VAL A 372 -13.95 10.50 34.17
CA VAL A 372 -13.50 11.83 34.61
C VAL A 372 -14.69 12.78 34.85
N VAL A 373 -15.71 12.76 33.99
CA VAL A 373 -16.91 13.60 34.16
C VAL A 373 -17.70 13.15 35.39
N GLN A 374 -17.96 11.85 35.57
CA GLN A 374 -18.71 11.32 36.71
C GLN A 374 -17.93 11.46 38.03
N LYS A 375 -16.73 10.86 38.13
CA LYS A 375 -16.01 10.70 39.40
C LYS A 375 -15.26 11.95 39.86
N LYS A 376 -15.04 12.94 38.99
CA LYS A 376 -14.38 14.22 39.37
C LYS A 376 -15.29 15.42 39.17
N GLN A 377 -15.83 15.65 37.97
CA GLN A 377 -16.56 16.90 37.69
C GLN A 377 -17.91 16.96 38.40
N LEU A 378 -18.78 15.96 38.21
CA LEU A 378 -20.07 15.88 38.89
C LEU A 378 -19.90 15.78 40.42
N ALA A 379 -18.96 14.97 40.91
CA ALA A 379 -18.64 14.87 42.34
C ALA A 379 -18.26 16.23 42.96
N ASN A 380 -17.41 17.03 42.28
CA ASN A 380 -17.05 18.36 42.74
C ASN A 380 -18.24 19.32 42.74
N CYS A 381 -19.03 19.37 41.67
CA CYS A 381 -20.21 20.24 41.61
C CYS A 381 -21.27 19.88 42.66
N PHE A 382 -21.47 18.59 42.97
CA PHE A 382 -22.34 18.17 44.09
C PHE A 382 -21.79 18.61 45.46
N MET A 383 -20.47 18.56 45.68
CA MET A 383 -19.87 19.12 46.91
C MET A 383 -20.00 20.64 46.99
N GLU A 384 -19.86 21.36 45.88
CA GLU A 384 -20.05 22.82 45.82
C GLU A 384 -21.51 23.22 46.07
N LYS A 385 -22.47 22.51 45.46
CA LYS A 385 -23.90 22.67 45.76
C LYS A 385 -24.19 22.48 47.25
N SER A 386 -23.67 21.42 47.88
CA SER A 386 -23.87 21.13 49.30
C SER A 386 -23.29 22.20 50.22
N LYS A 387 -22.12 22.78 49.87
CA LYS A 387 -21.57 23.96 50.54
C LYS A 387 -22.50 25.17 50.42
N TYR A 388 -22.92 25.53 49.21
CA TYR A 388 -23.84 26.67 49.03
C TYR A 388 -25.21 26.44 49.70
N GLU A 389 -25.72 25.21 49.79
CA GLU A 389 -26.96 24.90 50.51
C GLU A 389 -26.83 25.05 52.03
N SER A 390 -25.69 24.63 52.60
CA SER A 390 -25.41 24.81 54.04
C SER A 390 -25.05 26.26 54.41
N GLU A 391 -24.35 26.99 53.53
CA GLU A 391 -24.15 28.44 53.65
C GLU A 391 -25.49 29.19 53.59
N LEU A 392 -26.35 28.89 52.61
CA LEU A 392 -27.67 29.50 52.50
C LEU A 392 -28.55 29.20 53.72
N ALA A 393 -28.52 27.98 54.28
CA ALA A 393 -29.24 27.64 55.50
C ALA A 393 -28.75 28.42 56.73
N ASN A 394 -27.44 28.64 56.85
CA ASN A 394 -26.86 29.45 57.93
C ASN A 394 -27.21 30.94 57.76
N ILE A 395 -27.13 31.47 56.53
CA ILE A 395 -27.49 32.85 56.20
C ILE A 395 -29.00 33.10 56.43
N THR A 396 -29.89 32.19 56.03
CA THR A 396 -31.34 32.36 56.28
C THR A 396 -31.66 32.31 57.77
N SER A 397 -31.00 31.45 58.55
CA SER A 397 -31.12 31.44 60.03
C SER A 397 -30.68 32.77 60.65
N GLN A 398 -29.54 33.31 60.23
CA GLN A 398 -29.05 34.63 60.67
C GLN A 398 -30.02 35.76 60.27
N LEU A 399 -30.57 35.71 59.04
CA LEU A 399 -31.56 36.68 58.57
C LEU A 399 -32.90 36.58 59.30
N THR A 400 -33.33 35.41 59.77
CA THR A 400 -34.54 35.31 60.61
C THR A 400 -34.34 35.94 61.98
N MET A 401 -33.15 35.81 62.60
CA MET A 401 -32.87 36.50 63.87
C MET A 401 -32.76 38.01 63.68
N LEU A 402 -32.05 38.47 62.64
CA LEU A 402 -31.95 39.89 62.27
C LEU A 402 -33.30 40.51 61.85
N ARG A 403 -34.23 39.74 61.29
CA ARG A 403 -35.61 40.19 61.05
C ARG A 403 -36.35 40.43 62.36
N ASN A 404 -36.35 39.45 63.27
CA ASN A 404 -37.00 39.60 64.57
C ASN A 404 -36.43 40.80 65.37
N GLU A 405 -35.12 41.04 65.31
CA GLU A 405 -34.50 42.25 65.88
C GLU A 405 -34.97 43.53 65.18
N LEU A 406 -35.01 43.56 63.84
CA LEU A 406 -35.48 44.73 63.08
C LEU A 406 -36.96 45.03 63.28
N ASP A 407 -37.81 44.02 63.44
CA ASP A 407 -39.24 44.20 63.70
C ASP A 407 -39.42 44.89 65.08
N ILE A 408 -38.77 44.38 66.13
CA ILE A 408 -38.72 45.00 67.47
C ILE A 408 -38.15 46.42 67.44
N HIS A 409 -37.13 46.67 66.62
CA HIS A 409 -36.58 48.01 66.44
C HIS A 409 -37.51 48.93 65.62
N SER A 410 -38.29 48.40 64.67
CA SER A 410 -39.22 49.17 63.85
C SER A 410 -40.44 49.65 64.64
N GLU A 411 -40.98 48.83 65.55
CA GLU A 411 -42.04 49.23 66.48
C GLU A 411 -41.57 50.39 67.38
N ARG A 412 -40.33 50.30 67.89
CA ARG A 412 -39.70 51.36 68.68
C ARG A 412 -39.43 52.62 67.85
N ILE A 413 -39.01 52.48 66.59
CA ILE A 413 -38.81 53.63 65.70
C ILE A 413 -40.14 54.29 65.35
N SER A 414 -41.22 53.55 65.05
CA SER A 414 -42.55 54.15 64.82
C SER A 414 -42.98 55.00 66.01
N CYS A 415 -42.92 54.43 67.23
CA CYS A 415 -43.29 55.12 68.45
C CYS A 415 -42.49 56.42 68.70
N VAL A 416 -41.21 56.47 68.29
CA VAL A 416 -40.37 57.68 68.35
C VAL A 416 -40.63 58.63 67.17
N GLN A 417 -40.90 58.10 65.98
CA GLN A 417 -41.22 58.88 64.78
C GLN A 417 -42.56 59.61 64.95
N ASP A 418 -43.58 58.95 65.53
CA ASP A 418 -44.87 59.56 65.86
C ASP A 418 -44.71 60.69 66.89
N GLN A 419 -43.75 60.58 67.82
CA GLN A 419 -43.39 61.65 68.76
C GLN A 419 -42.59 62.78 68.10
N MET A 420 -41.68 62.47 67.17
CA MET A 420 -40.95 63.49 66.40
C MET A 420 -41.88 64.26 65.46
N ASN A 421 -42.75 63.57 64.73
CA ASN A 421 -43.72 64.20 63.83
C ASN A 421 -44.61 65.20 64.59
N GLN A 422 -45.10 64.84 65.79
CA GLN A 422 -45.87 65.75 66.64
C GLN A 422 -45.10 67.02 67.04
N VAL A 423 -43.79 66.93 67.24
CA VAL A 423 -42.94 68.09 67.58
C VAL A 423 -42.58 68.90 66.33
N GLU A 424 -42.30 68.26 65.19
CA GLU A 424 -42.02 68.94 63.93
C GLU A 424 -43.24 69.71 63.41
N ASP A 425 -44.45 69.14 63.55
CA ASP A 425 -45.72 69.76 63.14
C ASP A 425 -46.20 70.85 64.12
N GLU A 426 -45.55 71.00 65.28
CA GLU A 426 -45.63 72.18 66.16
C GLU A 426 -44.55 73.23 65.85
N VAL A 427 -43.30 72.82 65.63
CA VAL A 427 -42.15 73.73 65.45
C VAL A 427 -42.14 74.42 64.07
N PHE A 428 -42.54 73.73 63.00
CA PHE A 428 -42.45 74.28 61.63
C PHE A 428 -43.74 74.92 61.12
N ARG A 429 -44.78 75.06 61.96
CA ARG A 429 -46.10 75.57 61.56
C ARG A 429 -46.04 76.96 60.90
N GLU A 430 -45.30 77.90 61.48
CA GLU A 430 -45.10 79.26 60.93
C GLU A 430 -44.29 79.25 59.61
N PHE A 431 -43.46 78.23 59.38
CA PHE A 431 -42.65 78.09 58.17
C PHE A 431 -43.46 77.54 56.99
N CYS A 432 -44.32 76.54 57.25
CA CYS A 432 -45.24 75.98 56.25
C CYS A 432 -46.25 77.03 55.75
N GLU A 433 -46.84 77.82 56.67
CA GLU A 433 -47.79 78.89 56.31
C GLU A 433 -47.16 79.98 55.42
N MET A 434 -45.87 80.28 55.59
CA MET A 434 -45.17 81.30 54.79
C MET A 434 -44.92 80.86 53.33
N LEU A 435 -44.75 79.56 53.09
CA LEU A 435 -44.38 79.00 51.78
C LEU A 435 -45.56 78.36 51.02
N GLY A 436 -46.73 78.19 51.67
CA GLY A 436 -47.93 77.67 51.02
C GLY A 436 -47.91 76.15 50.76
N VAL A 437 -47.09 75.40 51.50
CA VAL A 437 -47.00 73.93 51.48
C VAL A 437 -47.59 73.37 52.77
N PRO A 438 -48.39 72.29 52.74
CA PRO A 438 -49.12 71.82 53.93
C PRO A 438 -48.21 71.20 55.00
N ASP A 439 -47.16 70.49 54.57
CA ASP A 439 -46.11 69.91 55.42
C ASP A 439 -44.74 70.23 54.80
N ILE A 440 -43.71 70.39 55.63
CA ILE A 440 -42.32 70.59 55.19
C ILE A 440 -41.79 69.42 54.33
N ARG A 441 -42.39 68.24 54.53
CA ARG A 441 -42.13 66.96 53.84
C ARG A 441 -42.35 67.07 52.32
N VAL A 442 -43.38 67.80 51.90
CA VAL A 442 -43.72 67.99 50.47
C VAL A 442 -42.63 68.79 49.73
N TYR A 443 -42.01 69.76 50.42
CA TYR A 443 -40.93 70.58 49.86
C TYR A 443 -39.64 69.78 49.63
N GLU A 444 -39.34 68.80 50.50
CA GLU A 444 -38.21 67.89 50.26
C GLU A 444 -38.49 66.90 49.13
N GLU A 445 -39.71 66.34 49.05
CA GLU A 445 -40.06 65.36 48.00
C GLU A 445 -39.93 65.93 46.59
N GLU A 446 -40.55 67.08 46.28
CA GLU A 446 -40.55 67.61 44.90
C GLU A 446 -39.15 67.98 44.40
N HIS A 447 -38.34 68.65 45.23
CA HIS A 447 -37.02 69.12 44.81
C HIS A 447 -35.95 68.02 44.78
N VAL A 448 -35.96 67.08 45.72
CA VAL A 448 -34.96 65.99 45.77
C VAL A 448 -35.26 64.92 44.70
N GLN A 449 -36.53 64.59 44.44
CA GLN A 449 -36.86 63.59 43.42
C GLN A 449 -36.48 64.02 42.00
N GLN A 450 -36.69 65.29 41.63
CA GLN A 450 -36.28 65.81 40.31
C GLN A 450 -34.77 65.68 40.08
N GLN A 451 -33.95 65.98 41.10
CA GLN A 451 -32.50 65.85 40.98
C GLN A 451 -32.08 64.37 40.85
N GLN A 452 -32.65 63.46 41.65
CA GLN A 452 -32.43 62.02 41.52
C GLN A 452 -32.86 61.45 40.16
N GLU A 453 -33.95 61.94 39.56
CA GLU A 453 -34.34 61.57 38.20
C GLU A 453 -33.31 61.99 37.16
N THR A 454 -32.76 63.20 37.26
CA THR A 454 -31.75 63.68 36.29
C THR A 454 -30.47 62.85 36.35
N ASP A 455 -30.00 62.46 37.55
CA ASP A 455 -28.81 61.62 37.68
C ASP A 455 -29.06 60.15 37.28
N LYS A 456 -30.27 59.59 37.50
CA LYS A 456 -30.66 58.28 36.94
C LYS A 456 -30.60 58.29 35.40
N LYS A 457 -31.24 59.26 34.76
CA LYS A 457 -31.25 59.41 33.29
C LYS A 457 -29.83 59.64 32.74
N ARG A 458 -28.99 60.38 33.46
CA ARG A 458 -27.56 60.58 33.12
C ARG A 458 -26.77 59.27 33.16
N LEU A 459 -26.96 58.46 34.19
CA LEU A 459 -26.31 57.16 34.35
C LEU A 459 -26.78 56.16 33.28
N GLU A 460 -28.06 56.19 32.90
CA GLU A 460 -28.58 55.38 31.78
C GLU A 460 -27.93 55.75 30.44
N PHE A 461 -27.80 57.04 30.12
CA PHE A 461 -27.11 57.48 28.90
C PHE A 461 -25.62 57.15 28.91
N GLU A 462 -24.95 57.21 30.07
CA GLU A 462 -23.54 56.79 30.18
C GLU A 462 -23.37 55.28 29.98
N ASN A 463 -24.26 54.45 30.53
CA ASN A 463 -24.31 53.01 30.30
C ASN A 463 -24.63 52.65 28.83
N GLN A 464 -25.48 53.42 28.15
CA GLN A 464 -25.72 53.26 26.70
C GLN A 464 -24.46 53.63 25.90
N LYS A 465 -23.76 54.71 26.27
CA LYS A 465 -22.53 55.18 25.63
C LYS A 465 -21.38 54.18 25.78
N THR A 466 -21.17 53.60 26.96
CA THR A 466 -20.14 52.56 27.17
C THR A 466 -20.46 51.28 26.41
N ARG A 467 -21.74 50.83 26.42
CA ARG A 467 -22.19 49.67 25.64
C ARG A 467 -21.97 49.85 24.14
N LEU A 468 -22.29 51.02 23.59
CA LEU A 468 -22.03 51.36 22.18
C LEU A 468 -20.54 51.47 21.88
N GLY A 469 -19.73 51.98 22.80
CA GLY A 469 -18.26 52.01 22.70
C GLY A 469 -17.66 50.61 22.57
N ILE A 470 -18.01 49.70 23.48
CA ILE A 470 -17.57 48.30 23.45
C ILE A 470 -17.99 47.60 22.16
N GLN A 471 -19.23 47.86 21.68
CA GLN A 471 -19.72 47.31 20.42
C GLN A 471 -18.98 47.87 19.19
N LEU A 472 -18.57 49.15 19.22
CA LEU A 472 -17.72 49.77 18.19
C LEU A 472 -16.30 49.19 18.19
N GLU A 473 -15.67 49.00 19.35
CA GLU A 473 -14.33 48.40 19.46
C GLU A 473 -14.33 46.94 19.01
N TYR A 474 -15.33 46.15 19.41
CA TYR A 474 -15.53 44.79 18.91
C TYR A 474 -15.66 44.77 17.38
N SER A 475 -16.45 45.70 16.82
CA SER A 475 -16.66 45.81 15.37
C SER A 475 -15.38 46.22 14.62
N ARG A 476 -14.57 47.13 15.19
CA ARG A 476 -13.25 47.51 14.65
C ARG A 476 -12.27 46.34 14.69
N GLY A 477 -12.17 45.63 15.81
CA GLY A 477 -11.31 44.46 15.94
C GLY A 477 -11.72 43.29 15.03
N GLN A 478 -13.02 43.15 14.70
CA GLN A 478 -13.47 42.24 13.65
C GLN A 478 -13.07 42.74 12.25
N LEU A 479 -13.18 44.06 11.98
CA LEU A 479 -12.79 44.64 10.70
C LEU A 479 -11.29 44.48 10.41
N GLU A 480 -10.42 44.61 11.41
CA GLU A 480 -8.97 44.38 11.26
C GLU A 480 -8.65 42.88 11.05
N LYS A 481 -9.38 41.97 11.70
CA LYS A 481 -9.32 40.53 11.45
C LYS A 481 -9.88 40.12 10.08
N GLN A 482 -10.74 40.94 9.48
CA GLN A 482 -11.18 40.78 8.09
C GLN A 482 -10.11 41.31 7.12
N LYS A 483 -9.59 42.53 7.31
CA LYS A 483 -8.52 43.12 6.48
C LYS A 483 -7.29 42.23 6.39
N SER A 484 -6.77 41.77 7.52
CA SER A 484 -5.58 40.89 7.59
C SER A 484 -5.81 39.46 7.02
N LYS A 485 -7.07 39.05 6.79
CA LYS A 485 -7.39 37.87 5.98
C LYS A 485 -7.42 38.21 4.49
N VAL A 486 -8.02 39.34 4.11
CA VAL A 486 -8.07 39.81 2.72
C VAL A 486 -6.67 40.08 2.17
N GLU A 487 -5.77 40.68 2.95
CA GLU A 487 -4.36 40.90 2.58
C GLU A 487 -3.65 39.58 2.26
N LYS A 488 -3.83 38.53 3.09
CA LYS A 488 -3.27 37.20 2.84
C LYS A 488 -3.90 36.49 1.63
N LEU A 489 -5.19 36.70 1.38
CA LEU A 489 -5.85 36.20 0.18
C LEU A 489 -5.35 36.90 -1.09
N LEU A 490 -5.06 38.20 -1.02
CA LEU A 490 -4.45 38.96 -2.12
C LEU A 490 -2.99 38.55 -2.36
N GLU A 491 -2.23 38.24 -1.32
CA GLU A 491 -0.87 37.70 -1.43
C GLU A 491 -0.87 36.30 -2.06
N ASN A 492 -1.77 35.41 -1.63
CA ASN A 492 -1.97 34.10 -2.26
C ASN A 492 -2.39 34.22 -3.74
N LEU A 493 -3.34 35.10 -4.06
CA LEU A 493 -3.77 35.34 -5.44
C LEU A 493 -2.61 35.77 -6.35
N ARG A 494 -1.73 36.67 -5.89
CA ARG A 494 -0.55 37.07 -6.67
C ARG A 494 0.42 35.92 -6.93
N ASN A 495 0.54 34.98 -5.99
CA ASN A 495 1.36 33.79 -6.17
C ASN A 495 0.73 32.84 -7.20
N GLU A 496 -0.57 32.57 -7.11
CA GLU A 496 -1.31 31.75 -8.10
C GLU A 496 -1.36 32.40 -9.49
N GLU A 497 -1.49 33.72 -9.60
CA GLU A 497 -1.33 34.48 -10.85
C GLU A 497 0.08 34.30 -11.43
N GLY A 498 1.13 34.40 -10.59
CA GLY A 498 2.52 34.21 -10.99
C GLY A 498 2.80 32.81 -11.52
N ASP A 499 2.30 31.77 -10.84
CA ASP A 499 2.44 30.38 -11.29
C ASP A 499 1.55 30.07 -12.51
N THR A 500 0.37 30.68 -12.63
CA THR A 500 -0.45 30.61 -13.85
C THR A 500 0.29 31.19 -15.06
N VAL A 501 1.03 32.29 -14.89
CA VAL A 501 1.87 32.89 -15.95
C VAL A 501 3.09 32.01 -16.30
N ARG A 502 3.63 31.26 -15.34
CA ARG A 502 4.70 30.26 -15.61
C ARG A 502 4.14 29.08 -16.40
N LEU A 503 3.06 28.48 -15.94
CA LEU A 503 2.41 27.33 -16.59
C LEU A 503 1.99 27.64 -18.02
N LYS A 504 1.43 28.84 -18.29
CA LYS A 504 1.10 29.27 -19.67
C LYS A 504 2.33 29.37 -20.58
N LYS A 505 3.49 29.80 -20.08
CA LYS A 505 4.73 29.82 -20.87
C LYS A 505 5.27 28.42 -21.15
N GLU A 506 5.06 27.48 -20.24
CA GLU A 506 5.41 26.07 -20.45
C GLU A 506 4.43 25.39 -21.43
N GLU A 507 3.13 25.70 -21.34
CA GLU A 507 2.09 25.30 -22.29
C GLU A 507 2.39 25.82 -23.70
N GLU A 508 2.68 27.12 -23.87
CA GLU A 508 3.11 27.70 -25.15
C GLU A 508 4.40 27.07 -25.70
N ARG A 509 5.31 26.60 -24.84
CA ARG A 509 6.54 25.90 -25.25
C ARG A 509 6.23 24.48 -25.71
N CYS A 510 5.36 23.76 -25.01
CA CYS A 510 4.90 22.43 -25.37
C CYS A 510 4.06 22.44 -26.65
N MET A 511 3.15 23.40 -26.82
CA MET A 511 2.39 23.61 -28.05
C MET A 511 3.30 23.81 -29.26
N ARG A 512 4.30 24.71 -29.17
CA ARG A 512 5.28 24.91 -30.24
C ARG A 512 6.07 23.64 -30.61
N LEU A 513 6.37 22.78 -29.63
CA LEU A 513 7.00 21.49 -29.90
C LEU A 513 6.04 20.51 -30.61
N VAL A 514 4.79 20.43 -30.16
CA VAL A 514 3.73 19.64 -30.80
C VAL A 514 3.50 20.11 -32.24
N ASP A 515 3.49 21.43 -32.50
CA ASP A 515 3.39 21.99 -33.85
C ASP A 515 4.57 21.57 -34.74
N THR A 516 5.80 21.62 -34.23
CA THR A 516 6.99 21.18 -35.00
C THR A 516 7.00 19.67 -35.29
N GLU A 517 6.55 18.84 -34.35
CA GLU A 517 6.42 17.39 -34.56
C GLU A 517 5.23 17.06 -35.49
N MET A 518 4.14 17.81 -35.41
CA MET A 518 3.00 17.66 -36.32
C MET A 518 3.36 18.04 -37.76
N VAL A 519 4.17 19.09 -37.97
CA VAL A 519 4.71 19.45 -39.29
C VAL A 519 5.64 18.34 -39.83
N GLN A 520 6.56 17.81 -39.00
CA GLN A 520 7.40 16.68 -39.40
C GLN A 520 6.57 15.44 -39.75
N GLN A 521 5.56 15.10 -38.93
CA GLN A 521 4.66 13.98 -39.19
C GLN A 521 3.88 14.18 -40.49
N GLN A 522 3.42 15.41 -40.80
CA GLN A 522 2.75 15.72 -42.07
C GLN A 522 3.69 15.57 -43.26
N GLN A 523 4.94 16.07 -43.17
CA GLN A 523 5.95 15.89 -44.22
C GLN A 523 6.26 14.40 -44.45
N LEU A 524 6.45 13.63 -43.38
CA LEU A 524 6.71 12.20 -43.47
C LEU A 524 5.51 11.45 -44.09
N LYS A 525 4.28 11.78 -43.67
CA LYS A 525 3.03 11.24 -44.23
C LYS A 525 2.82 11.62 -45.69
N HIS A 526 3.22 12.82 -46.11
CA HIS A 526 3.20 13.23 -47.51
C HIS A 526 4.22 12.43 -48.33
N SER A 527 5.46 12.28 -47.85
CA SER A 527 6.49 11.48 -48.55
C SER A 527 6.13 9.99 -48.64
N TYR A 528 5.50 9.43 -47.60
CA TYR A 528 4.92 8.08 -47.62
C TYR A 528 3.78 7.98 -48.64
N THR A 529 2.90 8.98 -48.71
CA THR A 529 1.79 8.99 -49.69
C THR A 529 2.31 9.07 -51.12
N LEU A 530 3.37 9.85 -51.37
CA LEU A 530 4.04 9.95 -52.67
C LEU A 530 4.71 8.62 -53.08
N LYS A 531 5.45 7.98 -52.16
CA LYS A 531 6.01 6.64 -52.40
C LYS A 531 4.91 5.61 -52.62
N LYS A 532 3.79 5.69 -51.88
CA LYS A 532 2.65 4.80 -52.05
C LYS A 532 1.96 4.98 -53.40
N SER A 533 1.80 6.21 -53.91
CA SER A 533 1.26 6.43 -55.26
C SER A 533 2.21 5.93 -56.35
N GLN A 534 3.52 6.11 -56.19
CA GLN A 534 4.52 5.53 -57.09
C GLN A 534 4.44 3.99 -57.13
N VAL A 535 4.26 3.33 -55.96
CA VAL A 535 4.05 1.88 -55.88
C VAL A 535 2.74 1.45 -56.54
N THR A 536 1.62 2.17 -56.31
CA THR A 536 0.33 1.79 -56.95
C THR A 536 0.32 2.03 -58.45
N ASP A 537 1.01 3.05 -58.96
CA ASP A 537 1.14 3.28 -60.41
C ASP A 537 2.13 2.31 -61.07
N ALA A 538 3.15 1.83 -60.34
CA ALA A 538 3.95 0.68 -60.77
C ALA A 538 3.10 -0.60 -60.81
N GLN A 539 2.27 -0.86 -59.79
CA GLN A 539 1.34 -2.00 -59.76
C GLN A 539 0.32 -1.96 -60.90
N LYS A 540 -0.28 -0.80 -61.22
CA LYS A 540 -1.17 -0.65 -62.38
C LYS A 540 -0.46 -0.96 -63.70
N LYS A 541 0.79 -0.49 -63.88
CA LYS A 541 1.60 -0.80 -65.06
C LYS A 541 1.91 -2.30 -65.16
N VAL A 542 2.13 -2.98 -64.03
CA VAL A 542 2.25 -4.44 -63.96
C VAL A 542 0.93 -5.14 -64.30
N GLU A 543 -0.22 -4.71 -63.79
CA GLU A 543 -1.53 -5.28 -64.16
C GLU A 543 -1.86 -5.07 -65.65
N GLU A 544 -1.57 -3.90 -66.21
CA GLU A 544 -1.78 -3.65 -67.64
C GLU A 544 -0.85 -4.51 -68.50
N ALA A 545 0.41 -4.67 -68.08
CA ALA A 545 1.34 -5.59 -68.72
C ALA A 545 0.80 -7.02 -68.64
N GLN A 546 0.36 -7.50 -67.47
CA GLN A 546 -0.25 -8.81 -67.27
C GLN A 546 -1.50 -9.03 -68.14
N LYS A 547 -2.41 -8.05 -68.23
CA LYS A 547 -3.61 -8.12 -69.09
C LYS A 547 -3.24 -8.23 -70.57
N LYS A 548 -2.22 -7.50 -71.04
CA LYS A 548 -1.68 -7.61 -72.41
C LYS A 548 -1.00 -8.98 -72.63
N LEU A 549 -0.26 -9.48 -71.64
CA LEU A 549 0.34 -10.83 -71.59
C LEU A 549 -0.73 -11.93 -71.70
N LEU A 550 -1.89 -11.74 -71.07
CA LEU A 550 -3.00 -12.70 -71.07
C LEU A 550 -3.67 -12.83 -72.46
N VAL A 551 -3.74 -11.73 -73.22
CA VAL A 551 -4.20 -11.76 -74.63
C VAL A 551 -3.16 -12.44 -75.51
N LEU A 552 -1.89 -12.04 -75.40
CA LEU A 552 -0.76 -12.66 -76.11
C LEU A 552 -0.65 -14.17 -75.83
N ASN A 553 -0.89 -14.63 -74.60
CA ASN A 553 -0.89 -16.05 -74.25
C ASN A 553 -1.94 -16.88 -75.01
N ARG A 554 -3.10 -16.31 -75.35
CA ARG A 554 -4.14 -17.02 -76.13
C ARG A 554 -3.75 -17.22 -77.59
N GLU A 555 -2.94 -16.34 -78.14
CA GLU A 555 -2.43 -16.42 -79.52
C GLU A 555 -1.14 -17.25 -79.57
N ALA A 556 -0.25 -17.07 -78.59
CA ALA A 556 0.93 -17.91 -78.38
C ALA A 556 0.54 -19.39 -78.24
N GLY A 557 -0.48 -19.72 -77.43
CA GLY A 557 -0.94 -21.10 -77.21
C GLY A 557 -1.42 -21.86 -78.46
N LYS A 558 -1.62 -21.18 -79.61
CA LYS A 558 -1.79 -21.83 -80.91
C LYS A 558 -0.46 -22.18 -81.57
N LYS A 559 0.48 -21.23 -81.63
CA LYS A 559 1.82 -21.45 -82.21
C LYS A 559 2.71 -22.37 -81.37
N GLN A 560 2.50 -22.36 -80.06
CA GLN A 560 3.25 -23.18 -79.10
C GLN A 560 3.07 -24.68 -79.33
N LYS A 561 1.94 -25.15 -79.90
CA LYS A 561 1.77 -26.58 -80.24
C LYS A 561 2.61 -27.06 -81.43
N GLU A 562 2.96 -26.17 -82.35
CA GLU A 562 3.79 -26.49 -83.51
C GLU A 562 5.28 -26.36 -83.17
N ALA A 563 5.61 -25.52 -82.20
CA ALA A 563 6.90 -25.55 -81.53
C ALA A 563 7.10 -26.95 -80.90
N VAL A 564 6.18 -27.36 -79.99
CA VAL A 564 6.04 -28.57 -79.13
C VAL A 564 6.18 -29.98 -79.79
N ILE A 565 6.94 -30.13 -80.90
CA ILE A 565 7.44 -31.43 -81.42
C ILE A 565 8.91 -31.41 -81.83
N ILE A 566 9.43 -30.27 -82.27
CA ILE A 566 10.87 -30.00 -82.12
C ILE A 566 11.11 -29.60 -80.62
N GLU A 567 10.19 -30.02 -79.71
CA GLU A 567 9.96 -29.54 -78.33
C GLU A 567 9.10 -30.55 -77.36
N GLY A 568 9.22 -31.35 -76.21
CA GLY A 568 9.99 -31.85 -74.95
C GLY A 568 11.23 -32.86 -74.77
N SER A 569 12.54 -32.52 -75.01
CA SER A 569 13.81 -33.36 -75.09
C SER A 569 15.11 -32.79 -75.83
N ILE A 570 15.14 -31.88 -76.85
CA ILE A 570 16.43 -31.33 -77.45
C ILE A 570 17.27 -30.74 -76.35
N GLU A 571 16.55 -30.01 -75.50
CA GLU A 571 16.64 -30.01 -74.05
C GLU A 571 17.81 -30.73 -73.43
N SER A 572 18.06 -32.00 -73.68
CA SER A 572 18.98 -32.78 -72.84
C SER A 572 20.38 -32.16 -72.63
N LYS A 573 20.96 -31.45 -73.61
CA LYS A 573 22.30 -30.80 -73.52
C LYS A 573 22.35 -29.38 -72.93
N LYS A 574 21.26 -28.67 -73.11
CA LYS A 574 20.90 -27.22 -72.73
C LYS A 574 20.71 -27.56 -71.18
N LEU A 575 19.97 -28.62 -70.79
CA LEU A 575 19.43 -28.89 -69.45
C LEU A 575 20.55 -29.12 -68.44
N GLU A 576 21.67 -29.71 -68.87
CA GLU A 576 22.91 -29.77 -68.09
C GLU A 576 23.51 -28.38 -67.85
N ARG A 577 23.67 -27.55 -68.89
CA ARG A 577 24.21 -26.19 -68.77
C ARG A 577 23.25 -25.23 -68.04
N HIS A 578 21.96 -25.47 -68.17
CA HIS A 578 20.83 -24.79 -67.55
C HIS A 578 20.78 -25.10 -66.06
N ASN A 579 20.78 -26.37 -65.70
CA ASN A 579 20.85 -26.78 -64.30
C ASN A 579 22.23 -26.44 -63.69
N LEU A 580 23.32 -26.29 -64.47
CA LEU A 580 24.60 -25.76 -63.98
C LEU A 580 24.57 -24.25 -63.72
N LEU A 581 24.14 -23.46 -64.69
CA LEU A 581 24.12 -21.99 -64.58
C LEU A 581 22.93 -21.49 -63.74
N LEU A 582 21.86 -22.30 -63.54
CA LEU A 582 20.94 -22.11 -62.42
C LEU A 582 21.41 -22.78 -61.13
N ASP A 583 22.22 -23.83 -61.09
CA ASP A 583 22.90 -24.15 -59.82
C ASP A 583 23.68 -22.90 -59.36
N CYS A 584 24.32 -22.17 -60.29
CA CYS A 584 24.91 -20.85 -59.99
C CYS A 584 23.87 -19.75 -59.62
N LYS A 585 22.71 -19.64 -60.30
CA LYS A 585 21.73 -18.54 -60.10
C LYS A 585 20.64 -18.81 -59.03
N VAL A 586 20.34 -20.07 -58.69
CA VAL A 586 19.56 -20.46 -57.50
C VAL A 586 20.43 -20.46 -56.24
N GLN A 587 21.75 -20.61 -56.39
CA GLN A 587 22.73 -20.22 -55.36
C GLN A 587 23.11 -18.73 -55.45
N ASP A 588 22.51 -17.99 -56.40
CA ASP A 588 22.64 -16.55 -56.70
C ASP A 588 24.08 -15.98 -56.63
N LEU A 589 25.03 -16.75 -57.17
CA LEU A 589 26.45 -16.41 -57.28
C LEU A 589 26.69 -15.39 -58.39
N GLN A 590 27.14 -14.20 -58.04
CA GLN A 590 27.51 -13.17 -59.01
C GLN A 590 28.82 -13.53 -59.71
N ILE A 591 28.74 -13.72 -61.04
CA ILE A 591 29.88 -13.95 -61.93
C ILE A 591 29.87 -12.81 -62.98
N VAL A 592 31.04 -12.26 -63.31
CA VAL A 592 31.16 -11.15 -64.26
C VAL A 592 31.22 -11.66 -65.70
N LEU A 593 30.71 -10.88 -66.65
CA LEU A 593 30.36 -11.33 -68.00
C LEU A 593 30.89 -10.35 -69.05
N GLU A 594 31.53 -10.90 -70.09
CA GLU A 594 32.16 -10.13 -71.17
C GLU A 594 31.13 -9.76 -72.24
N SER A 595 30.16 -10.66 -72.49
CA SER A 595 28.88 -10.34 -73.11
C SER A 595 27.79 -11.35 -72.70
N GLY A 596 26.52 -10.92 -72.61
CA GLY A 596 25.42 -11.70 -72.02
C GLY A 596 25.35 -11.61 -70.48
N SER A 597 24.38 -12.28 -69.85
CA SER A 597 24.26 -12.35 -68.38
C SER A 597 23.91 -13.75 -67.88
N LEU A 598 24.42 -14.13 -66.70
CA LEU A 598 23.99 -15.35 -65.97
C LEU A 598 22.50 -15.31 -65.58
N ASP A 599 21.82 -14.17 -65.77
CA ASP A 599 20.36 -14.06 -65.69
C ASP A 599 19.60 -14.90 -66.73
N ASP A 600 20.21 -15.30 -67.84
CA ASP A 600 19.51 -15.97 -68.96
C ASP A 600 19.15 -17.46 -68.69
N ILE A 601 19.19 -17.93 -67.44
CA ILE A 601 19.07 -19.36 -67.05
C ILE A 601 17.94 -19.69 -66.04
N THR A 602 17.48 -20.96 -66.02
CA THR A 602 16.38 -21.56 -65.23
C THR A 602 16.62 -23.08 -64.94
N GLN A 603 15.65 -23.84 -64.39
CA GLN A 603 15.74 -25.28 -64.05
C GLN A 603 14.43 -25.98 -64.44
N VAL A 604 14.46 -27.30 -64.71
CA VAL A 604 13.25 -28.09 -65.04
C VAL A 604 13.27 -29.49 -64.40
N GLU A 605 12.15 -29.86 -63.77
CA GLU A 605 11.84 -31.20 -63.25
C GLU A 605 10.87 -31.95 -64.19
N LEU A 606 10.84 -33.29 -64.12
CA LEU A 606 10.10 -34.16 -65.05
C LEU A 606 9.21 -35.17 -64.30
N GLU A 607 7.99 -35.41 -64.81
CA GLU A 607 7.30 -36.71 -64.68
C GLU A 607 6.62 -37.11 -66.02
N THR A 608 6.17 -38.35 -66.11
CA THR A 608 6.07 -39.11 -67.37
C THR A 608 4.70 -39.14 -68.05
N GLU A 609 4.65 -38.82 -69.36
CA GLU A 609 4.24 -39.77 -70.43
C GLU A 609 4.48 -39.22 -71.87
N SER A 610 5.65 -39.53 -72.43
CA SER A 610 5.88 -39.77 -73.89
C SER A 610 5.75 -38.65 -74.96
N GLY A 611 6.40 -37.48 -74.82
CA GLY A 611 6.80 -36.59 -75.95
C GLY A 611 7.06 -35.11 -75.57
N SER A 612 7.92 -34.29 -76.22
CA SER A 612 8.70 -34.44 -77.49
C SER A 612 10.18 -33.90 -77.47
N LEU A 613 10.65 -32.73 -78.00
CA LEU A 613 12.00 -32.04 -77.81
C LEU A 613 12.27 -30.57 -77.04
N THR A 614 11.65 -29.98 -75.93
CA THR A 614 11.01 -28.60 -75.54
C THR A 614 11.82 -27.30 -75.35
N SER A 615 11.69 -26.66 -74.18
CA SER A 615 11.57 -25.20 -73.92
C SER A 615 12.77 -24.68 -73.16
N THR A 616 13.38 -25.61 -72.45
CA THR A 616 14.82 -25.77 -72.47
C THR A 616 15.28 -26.09 -73.93
N ALA A 617 14.72 -25.49 -74.99
CA ALA A 617 15.36 -25.30 -76.29
C ALA A 617 15.24 -23.84 -76.79
N ASN A 618 15.21 -22.86 -75.87
CA ASN A 618 15.77 -21.52 -76.14
C ASN A 618 17.04 -21.17 -75.32
N VAL A 619 17.33 -21.95 -74.28
CA VAL A 619 18.25 -21.54 -73.20
C VAL A 619 19.76 -21.56 -73.59
N TYR A 620 20.31 -22.63 -74.20
CA TYR A 620 21.71 -22.82 -74.65
C TYR A 620 22.01 -21.96 -75.90
N GLU A 621 21.06 -21.12 -76.32
CA GLU A 621 21.17 -20.08 -77.34
C GLU A 621 21.26 -18.68 -76.72
N ARG A 622 20.74 -18.47 -75.50
CA ARG A 622 21.03 -17.28 -74.70
C ARG A 622 22.25 -17.46 -73.83
N GLU A 623 22.37 -18.57 -73.11
CA GLU A 623 23.67 -19.06 -72.62
C GLU A 623 24.67 -19.27 -73.77
N GLY A 624 24.19 -19.48 -75.00
CA GLY A 624 25.01 -19.52 -76.21
C GLY A 624 25.54 -18.14 -76.65
N ARG A 625 25.03 -17.06 -76.04
CA ARG A 625 25.49 -15.68 -76.16
C ARG A 625 26.13 -15.18 -74.86
N ILE A 626 26.05 -15.93 -73.77
CA ILE A 626 26.84 -15.66 -72.57
C ILE A 626 28.30 -16.05 -72.88
N GLN A 627 29.14 -15.04 -73.06
CA GLN A 627 30.57 -15.13 -72.81
C GLN A 627 30.81 -14.60 -71.40
N ILE A 628 31.02 -15.52 -70.45
CA ILE A 628 31.41 -15.18 -69.08
C ILE A 628 32.81 -14.51 -69.14
N ASP A 629 33.02 -13.44 -68.39
CA ASP A 629 34.34 -12.81 -68.29
C ASP A 629 35.17 -13.58 -67.27
N TYR A 630 35.94 -14.54 -67.77
CA TYR A 630 36.79 -15.37 -66.93
C TYR A 630 37.97 -14.58 -66.32
N ARG A 631 38.25 -13.33 -66.73
CA ARG A 631 39.38 -12.51 -66.24
C ARG A 631 39.34 -12.19 -64.74
N GLN A 632 38.22 -12.43 -64.05
CA GLN A 632 38.11 -12.26 -62.60
C GLN A 632 38.40 -13.54 -61.80
N LEU A 633 38.58 -14.70 -62.46
CA LEU A 633 39.09 -15.90 -61.80
C LEU A 633 40.63 -15.80 -61.64
N PRO A 634 41.22 -16.44 -60.60
CA PRO A 634 42.66 -16.60 -60.50
C PRO A 634 43.24 -17.38 -61.71
N ASP A 635 44.43 -17.00 -62.18
CA ASP A 635 45.07 -17.57 -63.38
C ASP A 635 45.16 -19.11 -63.37
N ASP A 636 45.37 -19.71 -62.20
CA ASP A 636 45.40 -21.17 -61.98
C ASP A 636 44.11 -21.88 -62.46
N LEU A 637 42.97 -21.19 -62.49
CA LEU A 637 41.68 -21.73 -62.96
C LEU A 637 41.38 -21.45 -64.43
N LEU A 638 42.05 -20.47 -65.08
CA LEU A 638 41.88 -20.22 -66.52
C LEU A 638 42.68 -21.17 -67.41
N SER A 639 43.76 -21.77 -66.89
CA SER A 639 44.67 -22.62 -67.67
C SER A 639 44.17 -24.05 -67.96
N LEU A 640 42.97 -24.41 -67.48
CA LEU A 640 42.39 -25.75 -67.52
C LEU A 640 41.50 -25.94 -68.76
N ILE A 641 41.79 -26.95 -69.58
CA ILE A 641 41.19 -27.11 -70.93
C ILE A 641 40.43 -28.44 -71.10
N THR A 642 40.67 -29.45 -70.25
CA THR A 642 40.01 -30.77 -70.37
C THR A 642 38.91 -31.01 -69.33
N ASP A 643 37.80 -31.62 -69.74
CA ASP A 643 36.65 -31.95 -68.87
C ASP A 643 37.06 -32.78 -67.63
N THR A 644 38.10 -33.61 -67.76
CA THR A 644 38.69 -34.43 -66.70
C THR A 644 39.37 -33.63 -65.61
N GLU A 645 39.92 -32.45 -65.91
CA GLU A 645 40.59 -31.59 -64.95
C GLU A 645 39.58 -30.65 -64.27
N ILE A 646 38.69 -30.05 -65.06
CA ILE A 646 37.62 -29.14 -64.61
C ILE A 646 36.71 -29.83 -63.57
N SER A 647 36.32 -31.08 -63.82
CA SER A 647 35.47 -31.85 -62.90
C SER A 647 36.14 -32.14 -61.54
N SER A 648 37.48 -32.23 -61.48
CA SER A 648 38.23 -32.46 -60.24
C SER A 648 38.24 -31.23 -59.31
N ALA A 649 38.23 -30.01 -59.87
CA ALA A 649 38.17 -28.76 -59.11
C ALA A 649 36.75 -28.51 -58.57
N LEU A 650 35.73 -28.74 -59.41
CA LEU A 650 34.31 -28.62 -59.05
C LEU A 650 33.93 -29.49 -57.84
N MET A 651 34.54 -30.67 -57.72
CA MET A 651 34.31 -31.60 -56.60
C MET A 651 34.76 -31.03 -55.25
N LYS A 652 35.86 -30.24 -55.20
CA LYS A 652 36.34 -29.61 -53.96
C LYS A 652 35.42 -28.48 -53.50
N LEU A 653 35.01 -27.59 -54.42
CA LEU A 653 34.09 -26.49 -54.13
C LEU A 653 32.73 -27.00 -53.61
N ARG A 654 32.16 -28.05 -54.23
CA ARG A 654 30.94 -28.69 -53.72
C ARG A 654 31.11 -29.26 -52.30
N GLN A 655 32.32 -29.71 -51.95
CA GLN A 655 32.61 -30.23 -50.61
C GLN A 655 32.60 -29.12 -49.53
N GLU A 656 33.01 -27.89 -49.89
CA GLU A 656 32.94 -26.71 -49.00
C GLU A 656 31.50 -26.16 -48.88
N VAL A 657 30.73 -26.14 -49.97
CA VAL A 657 29.28 -25.84 -49.89
C VAL A 657 28.57 -26.79 -48.92
N ILE A 658 28.88 -28.09 -48.99
CA ILE A 658 28.33 -29.10 -48.09
C ILE A 658 28.75 -28.87 -46.63
N THR A 659 29.96 -28.37 -46.33
CA THR A 659 30.32 -28.04 -44.93
C THR A 659 29.55 -26.82 -44.42
N HIS A 660 29.30 -25.82 -45.28
CA HIS A 660 28.48 -24.65 -44.94
C HIS A 660 27.00 -25.00 -44.75
N GLU A 661 26.39 -25.80 -45.64
CA GLU A 661 25.04 -26.34 -45.43
C GLU A 661 24.95 -27.16 -44.14
N ASN A 662 25.98 -27.96 -43.82
CA ASN A 662 26.04 -28.68 -42.55
C ASN A 662 26.17 -27.77 -41.33
N THR A 663 26.76 -26.57 -41.43
CA THR A 663 26.68 -25.57 -40.35
C THR A 663 25.30 -24.95 -40.25
N LEU A 664 24.63 -24.70 -41.37
CA LEU A 664 23.26 -24.17 -41.45
C LEU A 664 22.23 -25.15 -40.87
N LEU A 665 22.38 -26.45 -41.14
CA LEU A 665 21.55 -27.54 -40.60
C LEU A 665 21.86 -27.86 -39.12
N LYS A 666 23.06 -27.52 -38.62
CA LYS A 666 23.42 -27.62 -37.19
C LYS A 666 22.89 -26.43 -36.37
N THR A 667 22.64 -25.28 -37.00
CA THR A 667 21.94 -24.17 -36.36
C THR A 667 20.42 -24.39 -36.40
N ALA A 668 19.76 -24.21 -35.25
CA ALA A 668 18.31 -24.36 -35.14
C ALA A 668 17.57 -23.31 -35.99
N PRO A 669 16.36 -23.61 -36.52
CA PRO A 669 15.61 -22.66 -37.34
C PRO A 669 15.41 -21.34 -36.58
N PRO A 670 15.81 -20.18 -37.15
CA PRO A 670 15.77 -18.92 -36.43
C PRO A 670 14.33 -18.57 -36.08
N ASN A 671 14.06 -18.33 -34.80
CA ASN A 671 12.78 -17.79 -34.36
C ASN A 671 12.59 -16.42 -35.03
N LEU A 672 11.76 -16.35 -36.08
CA LEU A 672 11.53 -15.13 -36.85
C LEU A 672 10.96 -13.98 -35.98
N LYS A 673 10.27 -14.34 -34.89
CA LYS A 673 9.78 -13.40 -33.86
C LYS A 673 10.81 -13.13 -32.77
N ALA A 674 12.09 -13.49 -32.95
CA ALA A 674 13.15 -13.19 -32.00
C ALA A 674 13.47 -11.69 -31.99
N LEU A 675 13.44 -11.02 -33.14
CA LEU A 675 13.63 -9.56 -33.20
C LEU A 675 12.43 -8.84 -32.55
N GLU A 676 11.19 -9.13 -32.97
CA GLU A 676 9.97 -8.59 -32.33
C GLU A 676 9.95 -8.80 -30.80
N LYS A 677 10.38 -9.98 -30.32
CA LYS A 677 10.49 -10.28 -28.88
C LYS A 677 11.67 -9.57 -28.23
N LEU A 678 12.82 -9.49 -28.88
CA LEU A 678 14.00 -8.81 -28.36
C LEU A 678 13.74 -7.31 -28.24
N ASP A 679 13.11 -6.69 -29.23
CA ASP A 679 12.70 -5.28 -29.18
C ASP A 679 11.65 -5.07 -28.08
N SER A 680 10.55 -5.84 -28.05
CA SER A 680 9.55 -5.69 -26.96
C SER A 680 10.05 -6.04 -25.55
N VAL A 681 11.11 -6.85 -25.42
CA VAL A 681 11.80 -7.10 -24.14
C VAL A 681 12.80 -6.00 -23.83
N LYS A 682 13.49 -5.45 -24.84
CA LYS A 682 14.44 -4.33 -24.72
C LYS A 682 13.72 -3.02 -24.38
N ASP A 683 12.57 -2.76 -24.98
CA ASP A 683 11.71 -1.62 -24.67
C ASP A 683 11.22 -1.72 -23.22
N ARG A 684 10.67 -2.86 -22.80
CA ARG A 684 10.29 -3.11 -21.39
C ARG A 684 11.48 -3.06 -20.43
N PHE A 685 12.65 -3.50 -20.86
CA PHE A 685 13.88 -3.42 -20.08
C PHE A 685 14.37 -1.98 -19.97
N GLN A 686 14.20 -1.16 -21.01
CA GLN A 686 14.51 0.27 -20.98
C GLN A 686 13.50 1.03 -20.11
N GLU A 687 12.19 0.77 -20.26
CA GLU A 687 11.13 1.29 -19.37
C GLU A 687 11.44 0.97 -17.90
N THR A 688 11.73 -0.30 -17.58
CA THR A 688 12.05 -0.71 -16.19
C THR A 688 13.42 -0.23 -15.71
N LEU A 689 14.41 -0.03 -16.59
CA LEU A 689 15.66 0.65 -16.25
C LEU A 689 15.43 2.13 -15.96
N ASP A 690 14.63 2.83 -16.77
CA ASP A 690 14.35 4.25 -16.62
C ASP A 690 13.46 4.52 -15.39
N GLU A 691 12.50 3.65 -15.10
CA GLU A 691 11.77 3.64 -13.82
C GLU A 691 12.68 3.33 -12.63
N PHE A 692 13.58 2.35 -12.74
CA PHE A 692 14.54 2.01 -11.69
C PHE A 692 15.52 3.16 -11.44
N GLU A 693 16.03 3.80 -12.49
CA GLU A 693 16.87 4.99 -12.44
C GLU A 693 16.10 6.16 -11.82
N ALA A 694 14.88 6.46 -12.26
CA ALA A 694 14.05 7.51 -11.69
C ALA A 694 13.75 7.26 -10.20
N SER A 695 13.43 6.02 -9.83
CA SER A 695 13.23 5.58 -8.44
C SER A 695 14.52 5.72 -7.62
N ARG A 696 15.67 5.32 -8.16
CA ARG A 696 17.00 5.44 -7.53
C ARG A 696 17.45 6.90 -7.38
N ARG A 697 17.11 7.77 -8.35
CA ARG A 697 17.32 9.23 -8.28
C ARG A 697 16.43 9.84 -7.20
N LYS A 698 15.13 9.51 -7.15
CA LYS A 698 14.20 9.91 -6.08
C LYS A 698 14.68 9.46 -4.70
N ALA A 699 15.02 8.18 -4.53
CA ALA A 699 15.52 7.63 -3.27
C ALA A 699 16.83 8.30 -2.80
N ARG A 700 17.74 8.64 -3.73
CA ARG A 700 18.94 9.45 -3.42
C ARG A 700 18.58 10.87 -2.99
N HIS A 701 17.61 11.51 -3.64
CA HIS A 701 17.17 12.86 -3.30
C HIS A 701 16.52 12.90 -1.91
N CYS A 702 15.50 12.07 -1.66
CA CYS A 702 14.84 11.96 -0.36
C CYS A 702 15.81 11.57 0.76
N ARG A 703 16.83 10.74 0.47
CA ARG A 703 17.90 10.46 1.42
C ARG A 703 18.74 11.69 1.71
N ASN A 704 19.17 12.44 0.69
CA ASN A 704 19.95 13.66 0.90
C ASN A 704 19.18 14.72 1.70
N GLU A 705 17.87 14.89 1.42
CA GLU A 705 16.99 15.76 2.23
C GLU A 705 16.86 15.26 3.67
N PHE A 706 16.67 13.95 3.87
CA PHE A 706 16.62 13.35 5.20
C PHE A 706 17.93 13.56 5.98
N GLU A 707 19.09 13.33 5.37
CA GLU A 707 20.40 13.53 6.02
C GLU A 707 20.64 15.03 6.33
N GLN A 708 20.18 15.96 5.47
CA GLN A 708 20.20 17.41 5.75
C GLN A 708 19.30 17.79 6.94
N VAL A 709 18.06 17.30 6.98
CA VAL A 709 17.12 17.56 8.08
C VAL A 709 17.60 16.90 9.37
N LYS A 710 18.12 15.66 9.31
CA LYS A 710 18.76 14.97 10.43
C LYS A 710 19.93 15.77 10.97
N LYS A 711 20.88 16.15 10.12
CA LYS A 711 22.05 16.96 10.52
C LYS A 711 21.60 18.28 11.14
N ARG A 712 20.63 18.97 10.53
CA ARG A 712 20.15 20.26 11.05
C ARG A 712 19.43 20.12 12.40
N ARG A 713 18.66 19.06 12.59
CA ARG A 713 18.02 18.73 13.88
C ARG A 713 19.06 18.37 14.94
N TYR A 714 20.10 17.64 14.57
CA TYR A 714 21.24 17.31 15.45
C TYR A 714 22.01 18.56 15.86
N GLU A 715 22.44 19.40 14.92
CA GLU A 715 23.12 20.69 15.16
C GLU A 715 22.36 21.58 16.15
N LEU A 716 21.04 21.74 15.95
CA LEU A 716 20.20 22.57 16.80
C LEU A 716 19.93 21.94 18.18
N PHE A 717 19.82 20.61 18.25
CA PHE A 717 19.66 19.88 19.51
C PHE A 717 20.93 19.98 20.34
N CYS A 718 22.09 19.61 19.79
CA CYS A 718 23.35 19.55 20.53
C CYS A 718 23.79 20.94 21.00
N ARG A 719 23.66 21.99 20.16
CA ARG A 719 23.94 23.39 20.57
C ARG A 719 23.09 23.85 21.77
N CYS A 720 21.84 23.40 21.86
CA CYS A 720 20.96 23.67 23.00
C CYS A 720 21.35 22.83 24.22
N PHE A 721 21.53 21.52 24.01
CA PHE A 721 21.82 20.54 25.03
C PHE A 721 23.16 20.78 25.73
N GLU A 722 24.24 21.02 24.98
CA GLU A 722 25.57 21.31 25.51
C GLU A 722 25.56 22.58 26.38
N HIS A 723 24.92 23.65 25.90
CA HIS A 723 24.80 24.90 26.65
C HIS A 723 24.05 24.70 27.97
N ILE A 724 22.90 24.01 27.95
CA ILE A 724 22.11 23.73 29.15
C ILE A 724 22.88 22.77 30.08
N SER A 725 23.61 21.78 29.56
CA SER A 725 24.41 20.82 30.35
C SER A 725 25.63 21.45 31.03
N VAL A 726 26.22 22.51 30.45
CA VAL A 726 27.25 23.32 31.14
C VAL A 726 26.61 24.28 32.14
N ALA A 727 25.49 24.92 31.79
CA ALA A 727 24.82 25.89 32.67
C ALA A 727 24.21 25.24 33.93
N ILE A 728 23.62 24.03 33.81
CA ILE A 728 22.90 23.38 34.92
C ILE A 728 23.80 23.08 36.11
N ASP A 729 25.02 22.59 35.90
CA ASP A 729 25.97 22.27 36.97
C ASP A 729 26.44 23.55 37.69
N GLN A 730 26.74 24.61 36.93
CA GLN A 730 27.15 25.91 37.48
C GLN A 730 26.03 26.56 38.31
N ILE A 731 24.80 26.55 37.78
CA ILE A 731 23.62 27.12 38.45
C ILE A 731 23.26 26.32 39.70
N TYR A 732 23.28 24.98 39.64
CA TYR A 732 22.98 24.13 40.79
C TYR A 732 24.02 24.30 41.92
N LYS A 733 25.31 24.41 41.59
CA LYS A 733 26.38 24.74 42.56
C LYS A 733 26.18 26.09 43.24
N LYS A 734 25.81 27.13 42.48
CA LYS A 734 25.45 28.45 43.04
C LYS A 734 24.22 28.36 43.96
N LEU A 735 23.16 27.70 43.51
CA LEU A 735 21.88 27.62 44.22
C LEU A 735 21.98 26.83 45.54
N CYS A 736 22.81 25.77 45.57
CA CYS A 736 23.12 25.05 46.80
C CYS A 736 24.14 25.77 47.72
N GLN A 737 24.89 26.75 47.20
CA GLN A 737 26.06 27.38 47.81
C GLN A 737 27.09 26.35 48.32
N ASN A 738 27.39 25.33 47.50
CA ASN A 738 28.33 24.27 47.87
C ASN A 738 28.99 23.64 46.64
N SER A 739 30.32 23.61 46.60
CA SER A 739 31.11 23.05 45.48
C SER A 739 30.99 21.52 45.32
N SER A 740 30.53 20.81 46.36
CA SER A 740 30.24 19.36 46.32
C SER A 740 28.90 19.02 45.68
N ALA A 741 28.03 19.99 45.40
CA ALA A 741 26.82 19.76 44.62
C ALA A 741 27.18 19.53 43.15
N GLN A 742 26.50 18.63 42.46
CA GLN A 742 26.69 18.39 41.02
C GLN A 742 25.34 18.10 40.35
N ALA A 743 25.17 18.54 39.10
CA ALA A 743 23.97 18.24 38.31
C ALA A 743 24.34 17.97 36.86
N PHE A 744 23.89 16.84 36.31
CA PHE A 744 24.24 16.43 34.95
C PHE A 744 23.04 15.95 34.13
N LEU A 745 23.10 16.25 32.84
CA LEU A 745 22.16 15.79 31.83
C LEU A 745 22.87 14.80 30.92
N SER A 746 22.31 13.61 30.75
CA SER A 746 22.87 12.53 29.94
C SER A 746 21.82 11.99 28.95
N PRO A 747 22.03 12.06 27.63
CA PRO A 747 21.09 11.52 26.65
C PRO A 747 21.15 9.98 26.65
N GLU A 748 20.02 9.31 26.48
CA GLU A 748 19.96 7.84 26.37
C GLU A 748 20.65 7.29 25.10
N ASN A 749 20.83 8.13 24.07
CA ASN A 749 21.50 7.80 22.81
C ASN A 749 22.31 9.03 22.32
N SER A 750 23.59 8.86 22.01
CA SER A 750 24.47 9.95 21.55
C SER A 750 24.40 10.23 20.04
N GLU A 751 23.99 9.25 19.23
CA GLU A 751 23.88 9.37 17.77
C GLU A 751 22.59 10.10 17.35
N GLU A 752 21.47 9.73 17.98
CA GLU A 752 20.15 10.32 17.71
C GLU A 752 19.44 10.73 19.02
N PRO A 753 20.01 11.70 19.78
CA PRO A 753 19.52 12.06 21.11
C PRO A 753 18.10 12.64 21.09
N TYR A 754 17.65 13.13 19.93
CA TYR A 754 16.31 13.67 19.71
C TYR A 754 15.20 12.60 19.55
N LEU A 755 15.51 11.30 19.64
CA LEU A 755 14.53 10.20 19.63
C LEU A 755 14.32 9.54 21.00
N ALA A 756 15.26 9.71 21.93
CA ALA A 756 15.31 9.00 23.20
C ALA A 756 15.06 9.95 24.39
N GLY A 757 15.11 9.41 25.62
CA GLY A 757 15.05 10.21 26.83
C GLY A 757 16.34 11.00 27.10
N ILE A 758 16.21 12.03 27.93
CA ILE A 758 17.34 12.67 28.61
C ILE A 758 17.22 12.30 30.09
N GLY A 759 18.23 11.60 30.62
CA GLY A 759 18.36 11.41 32.06
C GLY A 759 18.85 12.69 32.72
N TYR A 760 18.11 13.19 33.70
CA TYR A 760 18.56 14.29 34.57
C TYR A 760 18.84 13.73 35.96
N ASN A 761 20.08 13.90 36.44
CA ASN A 761 20.48 13.45 37.76
C ASN A 761 21.20 14.58 38.52
N CYS A 762 21.01 14.63 39.83
CA CYS A 762 21.72 15.57 40.70
C CYS A 762 22.23 14.89 41.96
N VAL A 763 23.34 15.42 42.48
CA VAL A 763 23.98 15.01 43.74
C VAL A 763 23.85 16.17 44.72
N ALA A 764 22.99 16.00 45.73
CA ALA A 764 22.81 17.00 46.77
C ALA A 764 24.04 17.04 47.72
N PRO A 765 24.33 18.20 48.36
CA PRO A 765 25.50 18.36 49.22
C PRO A 765 25.64 17.26 50.29
N GLY A 766 26.81 16.62 50.34
CA GLY A 766 27.13 15.57 51.31
C GLY A 766 26.44 14.21 51.11
N LYS A 767 25.59 14.05 50.07
CA LYS A 767 24.93 12.77 49.76
C LYS A 767 25.67 12.00 48.66
N ARG A 768 25.46 10.68 48.62
CA ARG A 768 25.90 9.82 47.51
C ARG A 768 24.96 9.98 46.31
N PHE A 769 25.44 9.59 45.12
CA PHE A 769 24.62 9.52 43.91
C PHE A 769 23.35 8.68 44.13
N MET A 770 22.19 9.24 43.75
CA MET A 770 20.86 8.62 43.88
C MET A 770 20.00 8.97 42.66
N PRO A 771 19.09 8.08 42.23
CA PRO A 771 18.09 8.41 41.21
C PRO A 771 17.14 9.52 41.68
N MET A 772 16.64 10.33 40.74
CA MET A 772 15.76 11.47 41.02
C MET A 772 14.58 11.14 41.94
N ASP A 773 13.95 9.98 41.76
CA ASP A 773 12.79 9.55 42.55
C ASP A 773 13.07 9.52 44.07
N ASN A 774 14.33 9.26 44.47
CA ASN A 774 14.75 9.11 45.86
C ASN A 774 15.19 10.42 46.54
N LEU A 775 15.21 11.56 45.86
CA LEU A 775 15.52 12.86 46.48
C LEU A 775 14.32 13.44 47.25
N SER A 776 14.60 14.28 48.25
CA SER A 776 13.58 14.99 49.03
C SER A 776 12.80 16.00 48.18
N GLY A 777 11.58 16.36 48.60
CA GLY A 777 10.75 17.34 47.90
C GLY A 777 11.43 18.71 47.72
N GLY A 778 12.14 19.18 48.76
CA GLY A 778 12.94 20.41 48.66
C GLY A 778 14.12 20.29 47.70
N GLU A 779 14.81 19.14 47.69
CA GLU A 779 15.94 18.88 46.77
C GLU A 779 15.49 18.81 45.31
N LYS A 780 14.33 18.16 45.06
CA LYS A 780 13.65 18.16 43.76
C LYS A 780 13.24 19.57 43.32
N SER A 781 12.78 20.41 44.25
CA SER A 781 12.39 21.80 43.97
C SER A 781 13.62 22.66 43.61
N VAL A 782 14.72 22.54 44.35
CA VAL A 782 16.00 23.20 44.03
C VAL A 782 16.54 22.74 42.67
N ALA A 783 16.48 21.44 42.36
CA ALA A 783 16.90 20.91 41.06
C ALA A 783 16.00 21.39 39.90
N ALA A 784 14.67 21.44 40.10
CA ALA A 784 13.73 21.97 39.11
C ALA A 784 13.95 23.47 38.84
N LEU A 785 14.20 24.28 39.87
CA LEU A 785 14.56 25.69 39.73
C LEU A 785 15.88 25.86 38.97
N ALA A 786 16.91 25.07 39.30
CA ALA A 786 18.19 25.10 38.58
C ALA A 786 18.02 24.74 37.09
N LEU A 787 17.19 23.75 36.77
CA LEU A 787 16.87 23.37 35.39
C LEU A 787 16.10 24.48 34.65
N LEU A 788 15.15 25.14 35.31
CA LEU A 788 14.41 26.27 34.76
C LEU A 788 15.35 27.44 34.42
N PHE A 789 16.24 27.81 35.34
CA PHE A 789 17.25 28.86 35.08
C PHE A 789 18.28 28.45 34.02
N ALA A 790 18.66 27.16 33.93
CA ALA A 790 19.55 26.66 32.87
C ALA A 790 18.91 26.74 31.48
N ILE A 791 17.62 26.39 31.36
CA ILE A 791 16.84 26.57 30.12
C ILE A 791 16.73 28.06 29.76
N HIS A 792 16.42 28.91 30.74
CA HIS A 792 16.38 30.37 30.55
C HIS A 792 17.72 30.92 30.05
N SER A 793 18.86 30.42 30.55
CA SER A 793 20.19 30.91 30.13
C SER A 793 20.47 30.73 28.63
N PHE A 794 19.89 29.71 27.99
CA PHE A 794 20.03 29.48 26.54
C PHE A 794 19.10 30.37 25.70
N ARG A 795 17.92 30.71 26.24
CA ARG A 795 16.95 31.59 25.59
C ARG A 795 16.21 32.42 26.65
N PRO A 796 16.65 33.67 26.92
CA PRO A 796 16.06 34.47 27.98
C PRO A 796 14.58 34.79 27.65
N ALA A 797 13.73 34.54 28.64
CA ALA A 797 12.34 34.99 28.65
C ALA A 797 12.27 36.39 29.30
N PRO A 798 11.42 37.31 28.78
CA PRO A 798 11.39 38.70 29.26
C PRO A 798 10.93 38.83 30.71
N PHE A 799 10.07 37.91 31.17
CA PHE A 799 9.65 37.80 32.56
C PHE A 799 9.48 36.33 32.96
N LEU A 800 9.61 36.05 34.26
CA LEU A 800 9.33 34.76 34.90
C LEU A 800 8.22 34.96 35.95
N VAL A 801 7.29 34.00 36.04
CA VAL A 801 6.28 33.94 37.10
C VAL A 801 6.51 32.66 37.90
N LEU A 802 6.59 32.77 39.23
CA LEU A 802 6.86 31.67 40.15
C LEU A 802 5.78 31.67 41.25
N ASP A 803 5.10 30.55 41.43
CA ASP A 803 3.89 30.43 42.28
C ASP A 803 4.10 29.31 43.31
N GLU A 804 4.03 29.65 44.60
CA GLU A 804 4.20 28.76 45.78
C GLU A 804 5.44 27.83 45.75
N ILE A 805 6.51 28.22 45.05
CA ILE A 805 7.75 27.44 44.90
C ILE A 805 8.50 27.17 46.23
N ASP A 806 8.11 27.87 47.28
CA ASP A 806 8.62 27.76 48.65
C ASP A 806 7.91 26.70 49.49
N ALA A 807 6.81 26.10 49.01
CA ALA A 807 6.02 25.12 49.77
C ALA A 807 6.83 23.92 50.30
N ALA A 808 7.80 23.43 49.52
CA ALA A 808 8.68 22.31 49.89
C ALA A 808 10.09 22.73 50.35
N LEU A 809 10.35 24.03 50.52
CA LEU A 809 11.66 24.58 50.91
C LEU A 809 11.69 25.01 52.37
N ASP A 810 12.80 24.72 53.03
CA ASP A 810 13.14 25.24 54.36
C ASP A 810 13.73 26.66 54.27
N ASN A 811 13.66 27.40 55.39
CA ASN A 811 14.04 28.80 55.45
C ASN A 811 15.54 29.03 55.16
N THR A 812 16.42 28.02 55.28
CA THR A 812 17.84 28.16 54.93
C THR A 812 18.04 28.09 53.41
N ASN A 813 17.40 27.14 52.72
CA ASN A 813 17.48 27.05 51.26
C ASN A 813 16.65 28.14 50.58
N ILE A 814 15.54 28.62 51.17
CA ILE A 814 14.85 29.83 50.71
C ILE A 814 15.83 31.00 50.64
N ARG A 815 16.54 31.32 51.73
CA ARG A 815 17.50 32.45 51.76
C ARG A 815 18.57 32.38 50.66
N LYS A 816 19.00 31.17 50.24
CA LYS A 816 19.89 30.94 49.09
C LYS A 816 19.21 31.20 47.75
N VAL A 817 18.00 30.65 47.55
CA VAL A 817 17.19 30.85 46.35
C VAL A 817 16.87 32.33 46.16
N THR A 818 16.40 33.03 47.20
CA THR A 818 16.11 34.47 47.15
C THR A 818 17.38 35.30 46.88
N GLY A 819 18.54 34.88 47.40
CA GLY A 819 19.84 35.51 47.08
C GLY A 819 20.19 35.40 45.60
N TYR A 820 20.13 34.18 45.05
CA TYR A 820 20.37 33.94 43.63
C TYR A 820 19.36 34.68 42.72
N ILE A 821 18.10 34.78 43.14
CA ILE A 821 17.07 35.57 42.43
C ILE A 821 17.42 37.07 42.44
N LYS A 822 17.86 37.65 43.57
CA LYS A 822 18.30 39.07 43.67
C LYS A 822 19.51 39.36 42.78
N GLU A 823 20.43 38.41 42.61
CA GLU A 823 21.54 38.53 41.65
C GLU A 823 21.06 38.49 40.19
N GLN A 824 20.18 37.53 39.86
CA GLN A 824 19.76 37.28 38.47
C GLN A 824 18.75 38.32 37.94
N SER A 825 17.89 38.86 38.81
CA SER A 825 16.91 39.90 38.45
C SER A 825 17.59 41.22 38.05
N ARG A 826 18.65 41.61 38.76
CA ARG A 826 19.47 42.80 38.48
C ARG A 826 20.11 42.84 37.09
N ILE A 827 20.18 41.70 36.38
CA ILE A 827 20.94 41.58 35.12
C ILE A 827 20.04 41.20 33.92
N ASN A 828 19.10 40.26 34.08
CA ASN A 828 18.50 39.58 32.91
C ASN A 828 16.96 39.50 32.88
N VAL A 829 16.24 39.60 34.00
CA VAL A 829 14.83 39.12 34.08
C VAL A 829 13.97 39.91 35.06
N GLN A 830 12.76 40.31 34.65
CA GLN A 830 11.70 40.67 35.61
C GLN A 830 11.07 39.40 36.20
N MET A 831 11.23 39.16 37.51
CA MET A 831 10.62 38.01 38.19
C MET A 831 9.43 38.45 39.05
N VAL A 832 8.29 37.79 38.88
CA VAL A 832 7.10 37.95 39.71
C VAL A 832 6.93 36.68 40.53
N ILE A 833 7.01 36.78 41.86
CA ILE A 833 6.86 35.65 42.77
C ILE A 833 5.61 35.81 43.63
N ILE A 834 4.85 34.73 43.79
CA ILE A 834 3.76 34.56 44.75
C ILE A 834 4.25 33.56 45.80
N SER A 835 4.31 33.97 47.06
CA SER A 835 4.77 33.16 48.20
C SER A 835 4.13 33.69 49.48
N LEU A 836 3.96 32.82 50.48
CA LEU A 836 3.45 33.16 51.81
C LEU A 836 4.57 33.37 52.85
N LYS A 837 5.85 33.14 52.50
CA LYS A 837 6.98 33.22 53.43
C LYS A 837 7.75 34.53 53.28
N GLU A 838 7.94 35.20 54.40
CA GLU A 838 8.60 36.51 54.49
C GLU A 838 10.05 36.49 53.97
N GLU A 839 10.81 35.39 54.19
CA GLU A 839 12.19 35.28 53.67
C GLU A 839 12.28 35.16 52.14
N PHE A 840 11.15 35.03 51.44
CA PHE A 840 11.11 35.08 49.97
C PHE A 840 10.87 36.51 49.47
N TYR A 841 9.87 37.22 49.98
CA TYR A 841 9.48 38.53 49.45
C TYR A 841 10.18 39.73 50.13
N SER A 842 10.82 39.55 51.29
CA SER A 842 11.62 40.58 51.98
C SER A 842 12.82 41.13 51.19
N LYS A 843 13.22 40.47 50.09
CA LYS A 843 14.29 40.95 49.19
C LYS A 843 13.77 41.45 47.83
N ALA A 844 12.47 41.63 47.67
CA ALA A 844 11.88 42.22 46.46
C ALA A 844 11.99 43.75 46.47
N ASP A 845 12.07 44.37 45.31
CA ASP A 845 12.11 45.84 45.19
C ASP A 845 10.71 46.47 45.43
N ALA A 846 9.64 45.72 45.14
CA ALA A 846 8.26 46.14 45.39
C ALA A 846 7.35 44.95 45.75
N LEU A 847 6.37 45.18 46.62
CA LEU A 847 5.32 44.23 47.00
C LEU A 847 3.97 44.60 46.36
N ILE A 848 3.23 43.58 45.95
CA ILE A 848 1.87 43.69 45.40
C ILE A 848 0.92 42.95 46.34
N GLY A 849 0.37 43.68 47.31
CA GLY A 849 -0.57 43.14 48.29
C GLY A 849 -1.98 43.02 47.70
N VAL A 850 -2.53 41.82 47.66
CA VAL A 850 -3.92 41.58 47.25
C VAL A 850 -4.79 41.45 48.50
N CYS A 851 -5.71 42.39 48.72
CA CYS A 851 -6.62 42.39 49.86
C CYS A 851 -8.08 42.19 49.41
N THR A 852 -8.85 41.42 50.19
CA THR A 852 -10.28 41.20 49.92
C THR A 852 -11.12 42.26 50.62
N GLN A 853 -11.73 43.16 49.86
CA GLN A 853 -12.69 44.10 50.43
C GLN A 853 -14.04 43.40 50.60
N ARG A 854 -14.51 43.33 51.85
CA ARG A 854 -15.83 42.80 52.22
C ARG A 854 -16.95 43.79 51.83
N GLY A 855 -17.41 43.69 50.59
CA GLY A 855 -18.68 44.25 50.12
C GLY A 855 -19.77 43.18 50.04
N GLU A 856 -20.77 43.37 49.18
CA GLU A 856 -21.80 42.35 48.89
C GLU A 856 -21.25 41.17 48.08
N THR A 857 -20.17 41.38 47.33
CA THR A 857 -19.35 40.35 46.70
C THR A 857 -17.90 40.48 47.15
N ILE A 858 -17.16 39.37 47.22
CA ILE A 858 -15.72 39.39 47.50
C ILE A 858 -15.01 40.04 46.31
N SER A 859 -14.57 41.29 46.50
CA SER A 859 -13.78 42.02 45.50
C SER A 859 -12.32 42.09 45.96
N SER A 860 -11.42 41.59 45.12
CA SER A 860 -9.98 41.70 45.35
C SER A 860 -9.51 43.08 44.91
N LYS A 861 -8.96 43.85 45.84
CA LYS A 861 -8.22 45.08 45.55
C LYS A 861 -6.72 44.79 45.59
N VAL A 862 -5.99 45.54 44.77
CA VAL A 862 -4.53 45.50 44.71
C VAL A 862 -4.00 46.77 45.35
N LEU A 863 -3.05 46.61 46.25
CA LEU A 863 -2.26 47.66 46.87
C LEU A 863 -0.80 47.43 46.49
N THR A 864 -0.07 48.49 46.16
CA THR A 864 1.37 48.42 45.87
C THR A 864 2.13 49.09 47.01
N LEU A 865 3.26 48.49 47.39
CA LEU A 865 4.18 49.02 48.38
C LEU A 865 5.59 48.94 47.80
N ASP A 866 6.25 50.08 47.67
CA ASP A 866 7.65 50.17 47.26
C ASP A 866 8.54 49.84 48.46
N LEU A 867 9.47 48.89 48.31
CA LEU A 867 10.41 48.51 49.37
C LEU A 867 11.76 49.22 49.23
N THR A 868 12.06 49.86 48.10
CA THR A 868 13.35 50.55 47.88
C THR A 868 13.57 51.70 48.86
N VAL A 869 12.49 52.30 49.37
CA VAL A 869 12.48 53.35 50.40
C VAL A 869 12.96 52.85 51.77
N TYR A 870 12.95 51.53 51.99
CA TYR A 870 13.31 50.86 53.25
C TYR A 870 14.59 50.01 53.13
N ALA A 871 15.40 50.23 52.09
CA ALA A 871 16.64 49.49 51.89
C ALA A 871 17.65 49.77 53.02
N GLU A 872 18.05 48.73 53.74
CA GLU A 872 19.18 48.78 54.66
C GLU A 872 20.48 49.07 53.89
N GLU A 873 21.39 49.86 54.47
CA GLU A 873 22.72 50.08 53.90
C GLU A 873 23.52 48.77 53.97
N GLU A 874 23.64 48.05 52.84
CA GLU A 874 24.42 46.80 52.74
C GLU A 874 25.90 47.09 53.10
N GLU A 875 26.35 46.72 54.31
CA GLU A 875 27.74 46.90 54.74
C GLU A 875 28.74 46.30 53.72
N PRO A 876 29.88 46.97 53.46
CA PRO A 876 30.87 46.48 52.50
C PRO A 876 31.54 45.20 53.02
N VAL A 877 31.07 44.06 52.51
CA VAL A 877 31.64 42.73 52.79
C VAL A 877 33.15 42.75 52.50
N ARG A 878 33.96 42.57 53.54
CA ARG A 878 35.42 42.43 53.41
C ARG A 878 35.73 41.18 52.60
N SER A 879 36.59 41.34 51.61
CA SER A 879 37.15 40.24 50.82
C SER A 879 38.25 39.51 51.59
N GLU A 880 38.09 38.21 51.76
CA GLU A 880 39.15 37.22 52.01
C GLU A 880 39.09 36.13 50.93
#